data_AF-A0A9P9Y522-F1
#
_entry.id   AF-A0A9P9Y522-F1
#
_cell.length_a   1.000
_cell.length_b   1.000
_cell.length_c   1.000
_cell.angle_alpha   90.00
_cell.angle_beta   90.00
_cell.angle_gamma   90.00
#
_symmetry.space_group_name_H-M   'P 1'
#
loop_
_entity.id
_entity.type
_entity.pdbx_description
1 polymer ?
#
loop_
_entity_poly.entity_id
_entity_poly.type
_entity_poly.pdbx_seq_one_letter_code
_entity_poly.pdbx_strand_id
1 'polypeptide(L)'
;MTTASQDNDEPSYIDYETFLDPNFKPAAFANSLVVATNNPNDSTLDLSTPLSRVLFDAQEVDSHIDSLTTRSAIPLLQYTQEQTSASARIVDELDAQIKTLNDSYKQLEKEVVDKHAEADEVRQVALRLWETLRLARSVGRCLQLGRQLEVQHADLGGSGAGDDQAALVRCSYTILSLREILEKRSQGEEGFGLNRVDAVRSLQDTVINPIEREEARENMASAMATLYLLSPLVTLKAEKWEKWIPRYLLVALESYIRTALQTSVTILSRALSQLPTLERALLEVSAKCQHIVALEIILEATKAPSHPLLPADARQSQVPLLQSMYAHLETSSLPSYYWRTMASNLASRVQDIVNRGGVVARTLKSNKSNVGDAIRHAVLRGCQPPNALSGSRRTTGNWERESAVMVASVVNNLGLVHPKEYDIKDSNVELIGTDIDHQVKYNSAVSEPAWHANNVGAAAGLHIWRIEDFQVVGWPKDKYGQFYDGDSYIVLHSYKVGDDKLGHDIFFWLGNHTTQDEAGTAAYKTVELDEFLHGAATQHREVQRAPSDEFLSLFPRISIRAGGVRSGFRHVEEEVKEEILTLLRVFKNPSAGANGLVVHEVEPTWKSLDDGDVFVLDTGDKIWVWQGKGCSPMEKAKAAQVVHDMTLAKHVDVEVLTQAESRSRRIVDLLGGNDETPTDGFKASRPLAQARKVGQEGTTKKLFRLSDASGELTFDLVKDGPTLSTDDLDGNDVFILDDAGQAVWVWEGQGASKAEKSKWLHVARVYINWLTSQNDDAYLIPLAKVHEGHESRSFLKAIET
;
A
#
# COMPACT_ATOMS: atom_id res chain seq x y z
N MET A 1 26.90 -18.87 -66.25
CA MET A 1 27.10 -19.95 -67.25
C MET A 1 27.56 -19.26 -68.51
N THR A 2 28.72 -19.46 -69.12
CA THR A 2 29.76 -20.50 -69.19
C THR A 2 30.92 -19.75 -69.88
N THR A 3 32.20 -19.78 -69.50
CA THR A 3 33.20 -20.86 -69.61
C THR A 3 34.58 -20.26 -69.30
N ALA A 4 35.49 -21.13 -68.87
CA ALA A 4 36.96 -21.02 -68.95
C ALA A 4 37.60 -20.09 -67.91
N SER A 5 38.64 -20.48 -67.15
CA SER A 5 39.48 -21.66 -67.26
C SER A 5 40.50 -21.63 -66.12
N GLN A 6 40.87 -22.84 -65.66
CA GLN A 6 42.12 -23.17 -64.99
C GLN A 6 42.22 -22.76 -63.52
N ASP A 7 41.69 -23.65 -62.69
CA ASP A 7 42.40 -24.17 -61.51
C ASP A 7 43.86 -24.42 -61.88
N ASN A 8 44.69 -23.40 -61.75
CA ASN A 8 46.10 -23.55 -61.43
C ASN A 8 46.23 -23.21 -59.95
N ASP A 9 45.53 -23.96 -59.10
CA ASP A 9 45.94 -24.05 -57.71
C ASP A 9 47.22 -24.90 -57.73
N GLU A 10 48.36 -24.23 -58.01
CA GLU A 10 49.57 -24.67 -57.34
C GLU A 10 49.20 -24.81 -55.87
N PRO A 11 49.43 -25.96 -55.23
CA PRO A 11 49.06 -26.14 -53.84
C PRO A 11 49.81 -25.08 -53.04
N SER A 12 49.09 -24.00 -52.69
CA SER A 12 49.59 -22.97 -51.82
C SER A 12 49.93 -23.67 -50.53
N TYR A 13 51.17 -23.50 -50.08
CA TYR A 13 51.59 -24.06 -48.81
C TYR A 13 50.91 -23.36 -47.61
N ILE A 14 50.16 -22.30 -47.90
CA ILE A 14 49.34 -21.60 -46.93
C ILE A 14 47.98 -22.28 -46.83
N ASP A 15 47.65 -22.66 -45.59
CA ASP A 15 46.35 -23.19 -45.23
C ASP A 15 45.33 -22.05 -45.07
N TYR A 16 44.76 -21.63 -46.20
CA TYR A 16 43.74 -20.58 -46.23
C TYR A 16 42.45 -20.97 -45.49
N GLU A 17 42.14 -22.27 -45.35
CA GLU A 17 40.95 -22.73 -44.61
C GLU A 17 41.06 -22.34 -43.13
N THR A 18 42.25 -22.48 -42.54
CA THR A 18 42.52 -22.05 -41.17
C THR A 18 42.31 -20.53 -40.98
N PHE A 19 42.67 -19.70 -41.98
CA PHE A 19 42.51 -18.24 -41.89
C PHE A 19 41.10 -17.73 -42.19
N LEU A 20 40.32 -18.47 -42.97
CA LEU A 20 38.94 -18.11 -43.34
C LEU A 20 37.90 -18.70 -42.37
N ASP A 21 38.33 -19.51 -41.38
CA ASP A 21 37.44 -20.04 -40.35
C ASP A 21 36.84 -18.90 -39.50
N PRO A 22 35.51 -18.80 -39.36
CA PRO A 22 34.85 -17.77 -38.53
C PRO A 22 35.25 -17.82 -37.04
N ASN A 23 35.89 -18.90 -36.58
CA ASN A 23 36.42 -19.05 -35.22
C ASN A 23 37.93 -18.84 -35.11
N PHE A 24 38.61 -18.40 -36.17
CA PHE A 24 40.05 -18.18 -36.16
C PHE A 24 40.45 -17.19 -35.05
N LYS A 25 41.40 -17.60 -34.20
CA LYS A 25 41.94 -16.78 -33.11
C LYS A 25 43.45 -16.60 -33.29
N PRO A 26 43.94 -15.37 -33.58
CA PRO A 26 45.37 -15.14 -33.83
C PRO A 26 46.29 -15.60 -32.70
N ALA A 27 45.89 -15.38 -31.44
CA ALA A 27 46.68 -15.79 -30.28
C ALA A 27 46.76 -17.32 -30.13
N ALA A 28 45.67 -18.04 -30.46
CA ALA A 28 45.66 -19.50 -30.39
C ALA A 28 46.50 -20.12 -31.50
N PHE A 29 46.45 -19.54 -32.71
CA PHE A 29 47.28 -19.93 -33.84
C PHE A 29 48.77 -19.62 -33.61
N ALA A 30 49.10 -18.46 -33.05
CA ALA A 30 50.47 -18.14 -32.65
C ALA A 30 50.99 -19.13 -31.61
N ASN A 31 50.17 -19.50 -30.62
CA ASN A 31 50.54 -20.47 -29.60
C ASN A 31 50.76 -21.88 -30.20
N SER A 32 49.92 -22.33 -31.13
CA SER A 32 50.11 -23.64 -31.78
C SER A 32 51.41 -23.68 -32.60
N LEU A 33 51.76 -22.59 -33.29
CA LEU A 33 53.03 -22.44 -34.01
C LEU A 33 54.25 -22.47 -33.08
N VAL A 34 54.20 -21.78 -31.94
CA VAL A 34 55.29 -21.79 -30.95
C VAL A 34 55.48 -23.20 -30.38
N VAL A 35 54.40 -23.91 -30.05
CA VAL A 35 54.44 -25.29 -29.57
C VAL A 35 54.94 -26.26 -30.64
N ALA A 36 54.58 -26.06 -31.90
CA ALA A 36 54.99 -26.93 -33.01
C ALA A 36 56.47 -26.76 -33.40
N THR A 37 57.05 -25.58 -33.18
CA THR A 37 58.43 -25.25 -33.56
C THR A 37 59.45 -25.46 -32.45
N ASN A 38 59.01 -25.72 -31.21
CA ASN A 38 59.87 -25.86 -30.04
C ASN A 38 59.68 -27.22 -29.34
N ASN A 39 60.77 -27.79 -28.81
CA ASN A 39 60.70 -29.01 -28.01
C ASN A 39 60.46 -28.67 -26.52
N PRO A 40 59.47 -29.30 -25.84
CA PRO A 40 59.20 -29.03 -24.42
C PRO A 40 60.36 -29.31 -23.47
N ASN A 41 61.36 -30.08 -23.90
CA ASN A 41 62.54 -30.42 -23.10
C ASN A 41 63.73 -29.46 -23.28
N ASP A 42 63.64 -28.49 -24.19
CA ASP A 42 64.70 -27.51 -24.40
C ASP A 42 64.66 -26.41 -23.32
N SER A 43 65.84 -26.02 -22.82
CA SER A 43 65.97 -24.99 -21.77
C SER A 43 65.70 -23.57 -22.24
N THR A 44 65.59 -23.35 -23.56
CA THR A 44 65.43 -22.03 -24.18
C THR A 44 64.38 -22.11 -25.29
N LEU A 45 63.43 -21.19 -25.28
CA LEU A 45 62.38 -21.08 -26.28
C LEU A 45 62.87 -20.28 -27.50
N ASP A 46 62.75 -20.85 -28.70
CA ASP A 46 62.98 -20.18 -29.98
C ASP A 46 61.69 -19.57 -30.54
N LEU A 47 61.62 -18.23 -30.52
CA LEU A 47 60.52 -17.46 -31.09
C LEU A 47 60.83 -16.94 -32.50
N SER A 48 62.07 -17.08 -32.97
CA SER A 48 62.48 -16.54 -34.27
C SER A 48 61.90 -17.35 -35.43
N THR A 49 61.94 -18.68 -35.32
CA THR A 49 61.38 -19.61 -36.31
C THR A 49 59.87 -19.44 -36.54
N PRO A 50 59.00 -19.46 -35.50
CA PRO A 50 57.56 -19.25 -35.70
C PRO A 50 57.23 -17.83 -36.19
N LEU A 51 57.98 -16.81 -35.77
CA LEU A 51 57.81 -15.44 -36.26
C LEU A 51 58.14 -15.31 -37.76
N SER A 52 59.28 -15.86 -38.19
CA SER A 52 59.63 -15.88 -39.61
C SER A 52 58.56 -16.56 -40.44
N ARG A 53 57.98 -17.65 -39.93
CA ARG A 53 56.91 -18.36 -40.62
C ARG A 53 55.68 -17.47 -40.85
N VAL A 54 55.16 -16.83 -39.81
CA VAL A 54 54.00 -15.93 -39.93
C VAL A 54 54.27 -14.79 -40.91
N LEU A 55 55.48 -14.22 -40.91
CA LEU A 55 55.84 -13.15 -41.84
C LEU A 55 55.86 -13.61 -43.30
N PHE A 56 56.35 -14.83 -43.57
CA PHE A 56 56.28 -15.41 -44.91
C PHE A 56 54.84 -15.68 -45.33
N ASP A 57 54.02 -16.24 -44.45
CA ASP A 57 52.60 -16.50 -44.75
C ASP A 57 51.84 -15.20 -45.05
N ALA A 58 52.08 -14.14 -44.27
CA ALA A 58 51.44 -12.84 -44.49
C ALA A 58 51.84 -12.20 -45.83
N GLN A 59 53.14 -12.23 -46.17
CA GLN A 59 53.63 -11.66 -47.42
C GLN A 59 53.04 -12.36 -48.65
N GLU A 60 52.88 -13.67 -48.59
CA GLU A 60 52.29 -14.46 -49.67
C GLU A 60 50.78 -14.23 -49.78
N VAL A 61 50.06 -14.11 -48.66
CA VAL A 61 48.63 -13.71 -48.66
C VAL A 61 48.44 -12.36 -49.34
N ASP A 62 49.26 -11.35 -49.00
CA ASP A 62 49.18 -10.02 -49.62
C ASP A 62 49.45 -10.09 -51.13
N SER A 63 50.47 -10.85 -51.54
CA SER A 63 50.78 -11.07 -52.96
C SER A 63 49.63 -11.78 -53.69
N HIS A 64 48.97 -12.73 -53.02
CA HIS A 64 47.84 -13.45 -53.59
C HIS A 64 46.61 -12.54 -53.76
N ILE A 65 46.30 -11.70 -52.76
CA ILE A 65 45.22 -10.72 -52.82
C ILE A 65 45.48 -9.72 -53.96
N ASP A 66 46.69 -9.17 -54.07
CA ASP A 66 47.05 -8.22 -55.13
C ASP A 66 46.91 -8.86 -56.53
N SER A 67 47.36 -10.11 -56.67
CA SER A 67 47.22 -10.87 -57.91
C SER A 67 45.74 -11.13 -58.26
N LEU A 68 44.93 -11.59 -57.30
CA LEU A 68 43.51 -11.86 -57.50
C LEU A 68 42.71 -10.60 -57.85
N THR A 69 42.95 -9.52 -57.11
CA THR A 69 42.28 -8.23 -57.32
C THR A 69 42.68 -7.61 -58.65
N THR A 70 43.96 -7.67 -59.02
CA THR A 70 44.44 -7.17 -60.32
C THR A 70 43.90 -8.00 -61.47
N ARG A 71 43.89 -9.34 -61.34
CA ARG A 71 43.34 -10.26 -62.36
C ARG A 71 41.83 -10.13 -62.53
N SER A 72 41.11 -9.77 -61.46
CA SER A 72 39.65 -9.70 -61.41
C SER A 72 39.10 -8.27 -61.32
N ALA A 73 39.92 -7.24 -61.57
CA ALA A 73 39.56 -5.84 -61.37
C ALA A 73 38.33 -5.41 -62.19
N ILE A 74 38.25 -5.84 -63.46
CA ILE A 74 37.14 -5.46 -64.35
C ILE A 74 35.80 -6.06 -63.87
N PRO A 75 35.69 -7.38 -63.58
CA PRO A 75 34.48 -7.95 -62.98
C PRO A 75 34.02 -7.25 -61.69
N LEU A 76 34.95 -6.90 -60.80
CA LEU A 76 34.62 -6.22 -59.54
C LEU A 76 34.06 -4.80 -59.78
N LEU A 77 34.66 -4.05 -60.70
CA LEU A 77 34.18 -2.73 -61.10
C LEU A 77 32.82 -2.77 -61.80
N GLN A 78 32.60 -3.78 -62.65
CA GLN A 78 31.30 -3.98 -63.30
C GLN A 78 30.21 -4.33 -62.28
N TYR A 79 30.49 -5.26 -61.37
CA TYR A 79 29.55 -5.65 -60.32
C TYR A 79 29.16 -4.47 -59.43
N THR A 80 30.14 -3.70 -58.97
CA THR A 80 29.89 -2.52 -58.11
C THR A 80 29.11 -1.43 -58.86
N GLN A 81 29.40 -1.20 -60.14
CA GLN A 81 28.65 -0.25 -60.97
C GLN A 81 27.21 -0.69 -61.19
N GLU A 82 26.97 -1.96 -61.52
CA GLU A 82 25.64 -2.52 -61.69
C GLU A 82 24.82 -2.41 -60.41
N GLN A 83 25.41 -2.78 -59.27
CA GLN A 83 24.77 -2.70 -57.96
C GLN A 83 24.40 -1.26 -57.59
N THR A 84 25.30 -0.30 -57.83
CA THR A 84 25.04 1.13 -57.56
C THR A 84 23.91 1.65 -58.45
N SER A 85 23.90 1.28 -59.75
CA SER A 85 22.86 1.68 -60.70
C SER A 85 21.49 1.08 -60.39
N ALA A 86 21.45 -0.13 -59.85
CA ALA A 86 20.22 -0.78 -59.41
C ALA A 86 19.67 -0.10 -58.15
N SER A 87 20.54 0.19 -57.18
CA SER A 87 20.18 0.89 -55.96
C SER A 87 19.59 2.28 -56.24
N ALA A 88 20.23 3.08 -57.11
CA ALA A 88 19.73 4.40 -57.48
C ALA A 88 18.32 4.35 -58.10
N ARG A 89 18.09 3.41 -59.03
CA ARG A 89 16.77 3.23 -59.66
C ARG A 89 15.69 2.84 -58.66
N ILE A 90 16.02 2.01 -57.68
CA ILE A 90 15.07 1.61 -56.64
C ILE A 90 14.70 2.82 -55.77
N VAL A 91 15.69 3.61 -55.37
CA VAL A 91 15.46 4.82 -54.54
C VAL A 91 14.59 5.84 -55.28
N ASP A 92 14.91 6.13 -56.54
CA ASP A 92 14.14 7.10 -57.34
C ASP A 92 12.66 6.71 -57.49
N GLU A 93 12.38 5.43 -57.71
CA GLU A 93 11.01 4.92 -57.80
C GLU A 93 10.31 4.96 -56.44
N LEU A 94 11.01 4.60 -55.36
CA LEU A 94 10.46 4.60 -54.01
C LEU A 94 10.09 6.03 -53.58
N ASP A 95 10.95 7.01 -53.85
CA ASP A 95 10.74 8.42 -53.50
C ASP A 95 9.51 9.00 -54.21
N ALA A 96 9.31 8.65 -55.48
CA ALA A 96 8.12 9.06 -56.24
C ALA A 96 6.82 8.51 -55.63
N GLN A 97 6.83 7.24 -55.22
CA GLN A 97 5.68 6.60 -54.57
C GLN A 97 5.42 7.17 -53.17
N ILE A 98 6.47 7.39 -52.37
CA ILE A 98 6.38 8.00 -51.04
C ILE A 98 5.78 9.41 -51.14
N LYS A 99 6.23 10.21 -52.11
CA LYS A 99 5.70 11.56 -52.31
C LYS A 99 4.21 11.53 -52.64
N THR A 100 3.79 10.65 -53.54
CA THR A 100 2.38 10.49 -53.92
C THR A 100 1.52 10.07 -52.73
N LEU A 101 2.01 9.14 -51.90
CA LEU A 101 1.32 8.72 -50.69
C LEU A 101 1.18 9.85 -49.68
N ASN A 102 2.24 10.62 -49.45
CA ASN A 102 2.23 11.76 -48.54
C ASN A 102 1.24 12.85 -48.99
N ASP A 103 1.16 13.13 -50.28
CA ASP A 103 0.20 14.11 -50.80
C ASP A 103 -1.25 13.60 -50.65
N SER A 104 -1.49 12.31 -50.86
CA SER A 104 -2.81 11.70 -50.61
C SER A 104 -3.21 11.74 -49.14
N TYR A 105 -2.25 11.54 -48.23
CA TYR A 105 -2.48 11.63 -46.78
C TYR A 105 -2.84 13.05 -46.35
N LYS A 106 -2.09 14.05 -46.83
CA LYS A 106 -2.40 15.47 -46.57
C LYS A 106 -3.78 15.87 -47.08
N GLN A 107 -4.20 15.32 -48.22
CA GLN A 107 -5.55 15.57 -48.72
C GLN A 107 -6.61 14.91 -47.82
N LEU A 108 -6.39 13.68 -47.37
CA LEU A 108 -7.30 12.98 -46.46
C LEU A 108 -7.43 13.68 -45.11
N GLU A 109 -6.31 14.12 -44.53
CA GLU A 109 -6.25 14.89 -43.29
C GLU A 109 -7.13 16.15 -43.40
N LYS A 110 -6.92 16.95 -44.44
CA LYS A 110 -7.67 18.19 -44.66
C LYS A 110 -9.16 17.96 -44.98
N GLU A 111 -9.48 16.98 -45.83
CA GLU A 111 -10.85 16.81 -46.31
C GLU A 111 -11.74 16.03 -45.36
N VAL A 112 -11.16 15.13 -44.55
CA VAL A 112 -11.91 14.22 -43.69
C VAL A 112 -11.64 14.52 -42.22
N VAL A 113 -10.38 14.53 -41.80
CA VAL A 113 -10.04 14.63 -40.36
C VAL A 113 -10.43 15.99 -39.81
N ASP A 114 -9.97 17.07 -40.43
CA ASP A 114 -10.23 18.43 -39.96
C ASP A 114 -11.73 18.77 -39.99
N LYS A 115 -12.41 18.42 -41.09
CA LYS A 115 -13.86 18.66 -41.22
C LYS A 115 -14.67 17.83 -40.24
N HIS A 116 -14.25 16.60 -39.95
CA HIS A 116 -14.90 15.78 -38.95
C HIS A 116 -14.73 16.38 -37.54
N ALA A 117 -13.55 16.90 -37.22
CA ALA A 117 -13.29 17.57 -35.95
C ALA A 117 -14.20 18.79 -35.77
N GLU A 118 -14.29 19.67 -36.78
CA GLU A 118 -15.20 20.82 -36.76
C GLU A 118 -16.67 20.39 -36.61
N ALA A 119 -17.09 19.34 -37.32
CA ALA A 119 -18.45 18.81 -37.22
C ALA A 119 -18.74 18.22 -35.83
N ASP A 120 -17.76 17.58 -35.18
CA ASP A 120 -17.93 17.02 -33.84
C ASP A 120 -18.08 18.13 -32.80
N GLU A 121 -17.33 19.24 -32.92
CA GLU A 121 -17.51 20.41 -32.05
C GLU A 121 -18.94 20.96 -32.15
N VAL A 122 -19.46 21.15 -33.37
CA VAL A 122 -20.84 21.61 -33.59
C VAL A 122 -21.85 20.62 -33.01
N ARG A 123 -21.62 19.31 -33.18
CA ARG A 123 -22.47 18.26 -32.63
C ARG A 123 -22.49 18.32 -31.09
N GLN A 124 -21.34 18.49 -30.45
CA GLN A 124 -21.25 18.60 -29.00
C GLN A 124 -21.99 19.84 -28.47
N VAL A 125 -21.84 20.99 -29.14
CA VAL A 125 -22.57 22.22 -28.78
C VAL A 125 -24.08 22.02 -28.93
N ALA A 126 -24.53 21.43 -30.04
CA ALA A 126 -25.94 21.15 -30.28
C ALA A 126 -26.55 20.19 -29.23
N LEU A 127 -25.80 19.14 -28.85
CA LEU A 127 -26.21 18.21 -27.80
C LEU A 127 -26.36 18.92 -26.45
N ARG A 128 -25.38 19.73 -26.04
CA ARG A 128 -25.45 20.50 -24.79
C ARG A 128 -26.64 21.46 -24.76
N LEU A 129 -26.91 22.14 -25.88
CA LEU A 129 -28.08 23.02 -26.00
C LEU A 129 -29.40 22.25 -25.86
N TRP A 130 -29.51 21.10 -26.52
CA TRP A 130 -30.69 20.24 -26.42
C TRP A 130 -30.91 19.72 -25.00
N GLU A 131 -29.86 19.24 -24.32
CA GLU A 131 -29.93 18.78 -22.93
C GLU A 131 -30.36 19.91 -21.98
N THR A 132 -29.82 21.11 -22.19
CA THR A 132 -30.17 22.30 -21.40
C THR A 132 -31.64 22.68 -21.57
N LEU A 133 -32.12 22.73 -22.82
CA LEU A 133 -33.51 23.09 -23.11
C LEU A 133 -34.51 22.06 -22.59
N ARG A 134 -34.15 20.78 -22.69
CA ARG A 134 -34.90 19.67 -22.12
C ARG A 134 -35.01 19.81 -20.60
N LEU A 135 -33.88 20.01 -19.92
CA LEU A 135 -33.85 20.18 -18.46
C LEU A 135 -34.68 21.39 -18.02
N ALA A 136 -34.56 22.52 -18.73
CA ALA A 136 -35.32 23.74 -18.44
C ALA A 136 -36.84 23.53 -18.52
N ARG A 137 -37.32 22.75 -19.50
CA ARG A 137 -38.75 22.40 -19.62
C ARG A 137 -39.23 21.56 -18.43
N SER A 138 -38.46 20.54 -18.04
CA SER A 138 -38.79 19.71 -16.86
C SER A 138 -38.81 20.53 -15.57
N VAL A 139 -37.84 21.44 -15.39
CA VAL A 139 -37.80 22.37 -14.25
C VAL A 139 -39.05 23.25 -14.22
N GLY A 140 -39.43 23.83 -15.36
CA GLY A 140 -40.65 24.66 -15.46
C GLY A 140 -41.92 23.91 -15.06
N ARG A 141 -42.05 22.64 -15.50
CA ARG A 141 -43.17 21.78 -15.11
C ARG A 141 -43.17 21.46 -13.61
N CYS A 142 -42.02 21.16 -13.02
CA CYS A 142 -41.91 20.94 -11.58
C CYS A 142 -42.32 22.18 -10.77
N LEU A 143 -41.85 23.36 -11.14
CA LEU A 143 -42.20 24.61 -10.46
C LEU A 143 -43.69 24.93 -10.59
N GLN A 144 -44.29 24.68 -11.74
CA GLN A 144 -45.73 24.87 -11.94
C GLN A 144 -46.56 23.94 -11.04
N LEU A 145 -46.21 22.66 -10.98
CA LEU A 145 -46.89 21.69 -10.11
C LEU A 145 -46.67 21.98 -8.63
N GLY A 146 -45.47 22.41 -8.23
CA GLY A 146 -45.19 22.80 -6.85
C GLY A 146 -46.00 24.02 -6.40
N ARG A 147 -46.13 25.04 -7.26
CA ARG A 147 -47.02 26.18 -7.00
C ARG A 147 -48.49 25.75 -6.90
N GLN A 148 -48.93 24.81 -7.75
CA GLN A 148 -50.27 24.26 -7.66
C GLN A 148 -50.50 23.53 -6.32
N LEU A 149 -49.51 22.80 -5.83
CA LEU A 149 -49.56 22.11 -4.55
C LEU A 149 -49.68 23.10 -3.37
N GLU A 150 -48.91 24.19 -3.36
CA GLU A 150 -49.01 25.23 -2.32
C GLU A 150 -50.42 25.84 -2.24
N VAL A 151 -51.01 26.15 -3.40
CA VAL A 151 -52.38 26.72 -3.46
C VAL A 151 -53.40 25.72 -2.93
N GLN A 152 -53.31 24.46 -3.36
CA GLN A 152 -54.23 23.41 -2.91
C GLN A 152 -54.09 23.11 -1.40
N HIS A 153 -52.87 23.19 -0.87
CA HIS A 153 -52.61 22.98 0.55
C HIS A 153 -53.10 24.16 1.41
N ALA A 154 -53.02 25.39 0.90
CA ALA A 154 -53.56 26.57 1.58
C ALA A 154 -55.09 26.54 1.74
N ASP A 155 -55.81 25.75 0.93
CA ASP A 155 -57.27 25.56 1.06
C ASP A 155 -57.64 24.71 2.29
N LEU A 156 -56.69 23.97 2.88
CA LEU A 156 -56.93 23.13 4.07
C LEU A 156 -57.13 24.03 5.30
N GLY A 157 -58.33 23.97 5.89
CA GLY A 157 -58.73 24.76 7.06
C GLY A 157 -59.61 25.99 6.76
N GLY A 158 -59.97 26.24 5.50
CA GLY A 158 -60.79 27.39 5.09
C GLY A 158 -62.31 27.18 5.14
N SER A 159 -62.79 25.93 5.03
CA SER A 159 -64.22 25.58 4.92
C SER A 159 -64.47 24.22 5.57
N GLY A 160 -65.68 23.96 6.08
CA GLY A 160 -65.98 22.81 6.96
C GLY A 160 -65.49 21.43 6.47
N ALA A 161 -65.39 20.47 7.40
CA ALA A 161 -64.71 19.16 7.27
C ALA A 161 -64.92 18.31 5.99
N GLY A 162 -65.92 18.59 5.16
CA GLY A 162 -66.09 17.95 3.84
C GLY A 162 -65.21 18.57 2.73
N ASP A 163 -64.92 19.87 2.81
CA ASP A 163 -64.06 20.56 1.84
C ASP A 163 -62.57 20.25 2.07
N ASP A 164 -62.18 20.05 3.34
CA ASP A 164 -60.81 19.63 3.71
C ASP A 164 -60.46 18.25 3.09
N GLN A 165 -61.39 17.29 3.10
CA GLN A 165 -61.16 15.98 2.47
C GLN A 165 -61.00 16.07 0.95
N ALA A 166 -61.75 16.96 0.29
CA ALA A 166 -61.62 17.19 -1.14
C ALA A 166 -60.30 17.91 -1.50
N ALA A 167 -59.82 18.80 -0.64
CA ALA A 167 -58.54 19.47 -0.78
C ALA A 167 -57.36 18.50 -0.62
N LEU A 168 -57.43 17.59 0.35
CA LEU A 168 -56.43 16.51 0.54
C LEU A 168 -56.30 15.64 -0.71
N VAL A 169 -57.42 15.20 -1.30
CA VAL A 169 -57.40 14.39 -2.53
C VAL A 169 -56.71 15.12 -3.69
N ARG A 170 -56.94 16.43 -3.83
CA ARG A 170 -56.28 17.25 -4.88
C ARG A 170 -54.77 17.34 -4.65
N CYS A 171 -54.33 17.52 -3.40
CA CYS A 171 -52.91 17.53 -3.03
C CYS A 171 -52.26 16.18 -3.35
N SER A 172 -52.92 15.05 -3.04
CA SER A 172 -52.41 13.70 -3.35
C SER A 172 -52.11 13.51 -4.84
N TYR A 173 -53.01 13.94 -5.73
CA TYR A 173 -52.82 13.83 -7.19
C TYR A 173 -51.66 14.69 -7.70
N THR A 174 -51.49 15.90 -7.15
CA THR A 174 -50.39 16.80 -7.52
C THR A 174 -49.05 16.26 -7.03
N ILE A 175 -48.98 15.69 -5.82
CA ILE A 175 -47.79 15.01 -5.29
C ILE A 175 -47.42 13.79 -6.15
N LEU A 176 -48.39 12.98 -6.55
CA LEU A 176 -48.15 11.85 -7.45
C LEU A 176 -47.55 12.31 -8.80
N SER A 177 -48.11 13.37 -9.38
CA SER A 177 -47.61 13.96 -10.63
C SER A 177 -46.17 14.49 -10.48
N LEU A 178 -45.82 15.07 -9.33
CA LEU A 178 -44.45 15.49 -9.01
C LEU A 178 -43.51 14.30 -8.84
N ARG A 179 -43.94 13.23 -8.16
CA ARG A 179 -43.15 12.00 -8.01
C ARG A 179 -42.85 11.33 -9.35
N GLU A 180 -43.83 11.23 -10.24
CA GLU A 180 -43.62 10.65 -11.58
C GLU A 180 -42.52 11.33 -12.38
N ILE A 181 -42.34 12.65 -12.21
CA ILE A 181 -41.27 13.41 -12.86
C ILE A 181 -39.95 13.22 -12.12
N LEU A 182 -39.95 13.23 -10.78
CA LEU A 182 -38.75 13.21 -9.95
C LEU A 182 -38.11 11.83 -9.74
N GLU A 183 -38.88 10.75 -9.92
CA GLU A 183 -38.43 9.36 -9.79
C GLU A 183 -37.78 8.84 -11.08
N LYS A 184 -38.15 9.39 -12.25
CA LYS A 184 -37.61 9.01 -13.56
C LYS A 184 -36.22 9.61 -13.81
N ARG A 185 -35.21 9.01 -13.18
CA ARG A 185 -33.82 9.51 -13.12
C ARG A 185 -32.87 8.86 -14.13
N SER A 186 -33.32 7.98 -15.02
CA SER A 186 -32.43 7.29 -15.97
C SER A 186 -32.04 8.19 -17.15
N GLN A 187 -30.92 7.89 -17.83
CA GLN A 187 -30.46 8.68 -18.96
C GLN A 187 -31.50 8.61 -20.09
N GLY A 188 -32.02 9.76 -20.50
CA GLY A 188 -33.10 9.83 -21.50
C GLY A 188 -34.50 9.93 -20.91
N GLU A 189 -34.67 9.94 -19.59
CA GLU A 189 -35.94 10.21 -18.90
C GLU A 189 -36.16 11.68 -18.51
N GLU A 190 -37.41 12.10 -18.33
CA GLU A 190 -37.79 13.50 -18.08
C GLU A 190 -37.13 14.08 -16.81
N GLY A 191 -36.92 13.25 -15.78
CA GLY A 191 -36.34 13.64 -14.50
C GLY A 191 -34.82 13.63 -14.42
N PHE A 192 -34.13 13.23 -15.50
CA PHE A 192 -32.67 13.17 -15.54
C PHE A 192 -32.05 14.56 -15.32
N GLY A 193 -31.25 14.71 -14.27
CA GLY A 193 -30.55 15.95 -13.93
C GLY A 193 -31.35 16.97 -13.11
N LEU A 194 -32.65 16.76 -12.85
CA LEU A 194 -33.48 17.70 -12.07
C LEU A 194 -32.97 17.90 -10.64
N ASN A 195 -32.45 16.85 -10.02
CA ASN A 195 -31.88 16.89 -8.68
C ASN A 195 -30.61 17.76 -8.57
N ARG A 196 -30.01 18.15 -9.70
CA ARG A 196 -28.85 19.05 -9.75
C ARG A 196 -29.25 20.52 -9.81
N VAL A 197 -30.53 20.82 -10.04
CA VAL A 197 -31.05 22.19 -10.14
C VAL A 197 -31.50 22.67 -8.77
N ASP A 198 -30.88 23.76 -8.28
CA ASP A 198 -31.16 24.32 -6.94
C ASP A 198 -32.61 24.67 -6.71
N ALA A 199 -33.28 25.26 -7.71
CA ALA A 199 -34.70 25.59 -7.61
C ALA A 199 -35.58 24.35 -7.37
N VAL A 200 -35.25 23.21 -7.98
CA VAL A 200 -36.00 21.95 -7.81
C VAL A 200 -35.69 21.32 -6.46
N ARG A 201 -34.43 21.36 -6.00
CA ARG A 201 -34.06 20.92 -4.64
C ARG A 201 -34.77 21.75 -3.58
N SER A 202 -34.76 23.07 -3.73
CA SER A 202 -35.48 23.98 -2.84
C SER A 202 -36.97 23.65 -2.83
N LEU A 203 -37.60 23.47 -3.99
CA LEU A 203 -39.02 23.08 -4.08
C LEU A 203 -39.31 21.78 -3.34
N GLN A 204 -38.45 20.76 -3.48
CA GLN A 204 -38.59 19.50 -2.76
C GLN A 204 -38.52 19.70 -1.25
N ASP A 205 -37.51 20.43 -0.77
CA ASP A 205 -37.25 20.56 0.67
C ASP A 205 -38.23 21.50 1.38
N THR A 206 -38.64 22.59 0.73
CA THR A 206 -39.45 23.63 1.36
C THR A 206 -40.95 23.46 1.14
N VAL A 207 -41.38 22.79 0.06
CA VAL A 207 -42.80 22.70 -0.32
C VAL A 207 -43.27 21.26 -0.37
N ILE A 208 -42.68 20.43 -1.24
CA ILE A 208 -43.20 19.09 -1.53
C ILE A 208 -43.09 18.21 -0.29
N ASN A 209 -41.89 18.09 0.28
CA ASN A 209 -41.65 17.20 1.41
C ASN A 209 -42.45 17.61 2.66
N PRO A 210 -42.56 18.90 3.06
CA PRO A 210 -43.40 19.30 4.18
C PRO A 210 -44.89 19.01 3.99
N ILE A 211 -45.47 19.41 2.84
CA ILE A 211 -46.90 19.23 2.54
C ILE A 211 -47.25 17.75 2.50
N GLU A 212 -46.39 16.93 1.87
CA GLU A 212 -46.57 15.48 1.79
C GLU A 212 -46.59 14.81 3.18
N ARG A 213 -45.79 15.31 4.14
CA ARG A 213 -45.81 14.80 5.52
C ARG A 213 -47.10 15.16 6.25
N GLU A 214 -47.57 16.40 6.10
CA GLU A 214 -48.80 16.86 6.73
C GLU A 214 -50.01 16.10 6.20
N GLU A 215 -50.10 15.96 4.87
CA GLU A 215 -51.15 15.18 4.21
C GLU A 215 -51.15 13.71 4.64
N ALA A 216 -49.97 13.08 4.71
CA ALA A 216 -49.84 11.69 5.17
C ALA A 216 -50.26 11.52 6.64
N ARG A 217 -49.94 12.49 7.51
CA ARG A 217 -50.33 12.50 8.92
C ARG A 217 -51.85 12.64 9.06
N GLU A 218 -52.47 13.54 8.33
CA GLU A 218 -53.93 13.76 8.37
C GLU A 218 -54.71 12.56 7.84
N ASN A 219 -54.26 11.97 6.74
CA ASN A 219 -54.83 10.73 6.20
C ASN A 219 -54.74 9.58 7.20
N MET A 220 -53.60 9.44 7.89
CA MET A 220 -53.41 8.42 8.92
C MET A 220 -54.30 8.66 10.15
N ALA A 221 -54.42 9.91 10.60
CA ALA A 221 -55.31 10.30 11.70
C ALA A 221 -56.78 9.99 11.38
N SER A 222 -57.22 10.32 10.17
CA SER A 222 -58.58 10.03 9.68
C SER A 222 -58.88 8.53 9.61
N ALA A 223 -57.92 7.73 9.10
CA ALA A 223 -58.05 6.27 9.07
C ALA A 223 -58.12 5.66 10.49
N MET A 224 -57.28 6.13 11.42
CA MET A 224 -57.32 5.67 12.81
C MET A 224 -58.63 6.05 13.51
N ALA A 225 -59.13 7.26 13.31
CA ALA A 225 -60.41 7.71 13.85
C ALA A 225 -61.58 6.86 13.32
N THR A 226 -61.55 6.52 12.03
CA THR A 226 -62.55 5.65 11.40
C THR A 226 -62.52 4.23 12.00
N LEU A 227 -61.34 3.62 12.14
CA LEU A 227 -61.20 2.30 12.75
C LEU A 227 -61.60 2.28 14.23
N TYR A 228 -61.36 3.38 14.95
CA TYR A 228 -61.82 3.56 16.32
C TYR A 228 -63.34 3.61 16.41
N LEU A 229 -64.01 4.41 15.57
CA LEU A 229 -65.46 4.57 15.56
C LEU A 229 -66.21 3.33 15.06
N LEU A 230 -65.60 2.55 14.17
CA LEU A 230 -66.17 1.30 13.66
C LEU A 230 -65.93 0.09 14.58
N SER A 231 -65.14 0.25 15.66
CA SER A 231 -64.82 -0.87 16.55
C SER A 231 -66.06 -1.40 17.27
N PRO A 232 -66.29 -2.73 17.33
CA PRO A 232 -67.55 -3.28 17.82
C PRO A 232 -67.80 -3.01 19.31
N LEU A 233 -69.06 -2.77 19.68
CA LEU A 233 -69.53 -2.60 21.07
C LEU A 233 -70.21 -3.85 21.66
N VAL A 234 -70.22 -4.95 20.89
CA VAL A 234 -71.15 -6.10 21.00
C VAL A 234 -71.12 -6.84 22.35
N THR A 235 -70.15 -6.59 23.23
CA THR A 235 -69.96 -7.32 24.50
C THR A 235 -70.34 -6.55 25.76
N LEU A 236 -70.84 -5.31 25.67
CA LEU A 236 -71.07 -4.47 26.84
C LEU A 236 -72.54 -4.39 27.24
N LYS A 237 -72.88 -4.98 28.41
CA LYS A 237 -74.07 -4.57 29.17
C LYS A 237 -73.84 -3.13 29.67
N ALA A 238 -74.90 -2.32 29.75
CA ALA A 238 -74.87 -0.87 30.00
C ALA A 238 -74.04 -0.40 31.22
N GLU A 239 -73.71 -1.30 32.15
CA GLU A 239 -73.01 -1.03 33.41
C GLU A 239 -71.48 -1.25 33.38
N LYS A 240 -70.87 -1.71 32.27
CA LYS A 240 -69.42 -2.08 32.21
C LYS A 240 -68.61 -1.37 31.12
N TRP A 241 -68.98 -0.15 30.74
CA TRP A 241 -68.31 0.60 29.66
C TRP A 241 -66.83 0.94 29.93
N GLU A 242 -66.39 0.90 31.20
CA GLU A 242 -64.98 1.09 31.62
C GLU A 242 -64.00 0.05 31.03
N LYS A 243 -64.49 -1.07 30.48
CA LYS A 243 -63.67 -2.14 29.88
C LYS A 243 -63.68 -2.18 28.36
N TRP A 244 -64.25 -1.17 27.69
CA TRP A 244 -64.30 -1.13 26.23
C TRP A 244 -62.91 -0.89 25.62
N ILE A 245 -62.63 -1.57 24.50
CA ILE A 245 -61.34 -1.51 23.79
C ILE A 245 -61.60 -1.39 22.27
N PRO A 246 -60.92 -0.47 21.54
CA PRO A 246 -61.11 -0.27 20.10
C PRO A 246 -60.44 -1.39 19.28
N ARG A 247 -61.10 -2.55 19.19
CA ARG A 247 -60.53 -3.79 18.65
C ARG A 247 -60.04 -3.69 17.21
N TYR A 248 -60.74 -3.01 16.31
CA TYR A 248 -60.31 -2.92 14.91
C TYR A 248 -59.07 -2.05 14.74
N LEU A 249 -58.98 -0.95 15.47
CA LEU A 249 -57.79 -0.11 15.50
C LEU A 249 -56.57 -0.88 16.05
N LEU A 250 -56.74 -1.55 17.19
CA LEU A 250 -55.63 -2.27 17.83
C LEU A 250 -55.13 -3.43 16.98
N VAL A 251 -56.03 -4.22 16.38
CA VAL A 251 -55.64 -5.33 15.50
C VAL A 251 -54.92 -4.83 14.25
N ALA A 252 -55.37 -3.72 13.66
CA ALA A 252 -54.71 -3.15 12.49
C ALA A 252 -53.28 -2.68 12.80
N LEU A 253 -53.09 -1.96 13.91
CA LEU A 253 -51.79 -1.45 14.34
C LEU A 253 -50.85 -2.58 14.81
N GLU A 254 -51.38 -3.58 15.53
CA GLU A 254 -50.62 -4.77 15.91
C GLU A 254 -50.16 -5.55 14.67
N SER A 255 -51.05 -5.74 13.69
CA SER A 255 -50.72 -6.38 12.42
C SER A 255 -49.59 -5.63 11.70
N TYR A 256 -49.67 -4.30 11.63
CA TYR A 256 -48.63 -3.46 11.04
C TYR A 256 -47.26 -3.66 11.72
N ILE A 257 -47.20 -3.55 13.05
CA ILE A 257 -45.95 -3.73 13.82
C ILE A 257 -45.40 -5.16 13.64
N ARG A 258 -46.28 -6.16 13.67
CA ARG A 258 -45.90 -7.57 13.50
C ARG A 258 -45.36 -7.84 12.10
N THR A 259 -45.98 -7.30 11.04
CA THR A 259 -45.49 -7.43 9.66
C THR A 259 -44.15 -6.72 9.49
N ALA A 260 -43.99 -5.51 10.03
CA ALA A 260 -42.71 -4.80 10.04
C ALA A 260 -41.62 -5.63 10.75
N LEU A 261 -41.94 -6.25 11.89
CA LEU A 261 -40.99 -7.08 12.64
C LEU A 261 -40.61 -8.36 11.88
N GLN A 262 -41.58 -9.11 11.36
CA GLN A 262 -41.33 -10.36 10.65
C GLN A 262 -40.49 -10.15 9.37
N THR A 263 -40.79 -9.10 8.62
CA THR A 263 -40.01 -8.73 7.42
C THR A 263 -38.58 -8.35 7.81
N SER A 264 -38.40 -7.57 8.88
CA SER A 264 -37.08 -7.15 9.38
C SER A 264 -36.22 -8.31 9.88
N VAL A 265 -36.82 -9.25 10.63
CA VAL A 265 -36.14 -10.48 11.07
C VAL A 265 -35.68 -11.30 9.86
N THR A 266 -36.52 -11.41 8.82
CA THR A 266 -36.20 -12.17 7.61
C THR A 266 -35.08 -11.51 6.81
N ILE A 267 -35.15 -10.19 6.61
CA ILE A 267 -34.14 -9.39 5.91
C ILE A 267 -32.79 -9.51 6.61
N LEU A 268 -32.75 -9.28 7.92
CA LEU A 268 -31.52 -9.30 8.69
C LEU A 268 -30.94 -10.72 8.81
N SER A 269 -31.79 -11.75 8.98
CA SER A 269 -31.34 -13.15 8.98
C SER A 269 -30.72 -13.58 7.65
N ARG A 270 -31.28 -13.12 6.52
CA ARG A 270 -30.70 -13.38 5.19
C ARG A 270 -29.40 -12.61 4.99
N ALA A 271 -29.35 -11.35 5.40
CA ALA A 271 -28.18 -10.52 5.25
C ALA A 271 -27.00 -10.99 6.12
N LEU A 272 -27.28 -11.53 7.31
CA LEU A 272 -26.28 -12.24 8.12
C LEU A 272 -25.79 -13.52 7.42
N SER A 273 -26.56 -14.14 6.53
CA SER A 273 -26.05 -15.23 5.69
C SER A 273 -25.28 -14.75 4.46
N GLN A 274 -25.36 -13.46 4.12
CA GLN A 274 -24.83 -12.83 2.91
C GLN A 274 -24.30 -11.41 3.23
N LEU A 275 -23.18 -11.34 3.95
CA LEU A 275 -22.58 -10.11 4.50
C LEU A 275 -22.52 -8.89 3.56
N PRO A 276 -22.27 -9.00 2.24
CA PRO A 276 -22.27 -7.84 1.34
C PRO A 276 -23.59 -7.05 1.32
N THR A 277 -24.70 -7.69 1.73
CA THR A 277 -26.03 -7.06 1.78
C THR A 277 -26.37 -6.49 3.16
N LEU A 278 -25.51 -6.65 4.16
CA LEU A 278 -25.79 -6.32 5.56
C LEU A 278 -26.07 -4.83 5.77
N GLU A 279 -25.27 -3.93 5.20
CA GLU A 279 -25.49 -2.49 5.37
C GLU A 279 -26.83 -2.04 4.80
N ARG A 280 -27.17 -2.51 3.59
CA ARG A 280 -28.46 -2.22 2.95
C ARG A 280 -29.62 -2.78 3.79
N ALA A 281 -29.48 -4.00 4.30
CA ALA A 281 -30.47 -4.62 5.17
C ALA A 281 -30.66 -3.83 6.47
N LEU A 282 -29.57 -3.40 7.11
CA LEU A 282 -29.60 -2.60 8.34
C LEU A 282 -30.21 -1.21 8.12
N LEU A 283 -29.97 -0.59 6.96
CA LEU A 283 -30.63 0.66 6.56
C LEU A 283 -32.15 0.47 6.46
N GLU A 284 -32.60 -0.60 5.80
CA GLU A 284 -34.03 -0.88 5.65
C GLU A 284 -34.70 -1.20 7.00
N VAL A 285 -34.03 -2.00 7.85
CA VAL A 285 -34.52 -2.31 9.21
C VAL A 285 -34.60 -1.05 10.07
N SER A 286 -33.59 -0.17 9.99
CA SER A 286 -33.59 1.12 10.69
C SER A 286 -34.77 1.98 10.24
N ALA A 287 -35.02 2.09 8.93
CA ALA A 287 -36.14 2.85 8.39
C ALA A 287 -37.51 2.31 8.87
N LYS A 288 -37.68 0.99 8.93
CA LYS A 288 -38.89 0.37 9.49
C LYS A 288 -39.08 0.71 10.97
N CYS A 289 -38.01 0.77 11.75
CA CYS A 289 -38.08 1.24 13.15
C CYS A 289 -38.45 2.73 13.24
N GLN A 290 -37.88 3.58 12.38
CA GLN A 290 -38.22 5.01 12.31
C GLN A 290 -39.72 5.23 11.99
N HIS A 291 -40.32 4.38 11.16
CA HIS A 291 -41.77 4.40 10.94
C HIS A 291 -42.57 4.03 12.20
N ILE A 292 -42.06 3.11 13.03
CA ILE A 292 -42.68 2.77 14.31
C ILE A 292 -42.53 3.93 15.32
N VAL A 293 -41.38 4.61 15.34
CA VAL A 293 -41.19 5.85 16.13
C VAL A 293 -42.17 6.94 15.68
N ALA A 294 -42.35 7.11 14.36
CA ALA A 294 -43.31 8.05 13.81
C ALA A 294 -44.76 7.71 14.21
N LEU A 295 -45.14 6.44 14.13
CA LEU A 295 -46.43 5.94 14.58
C LEU A 295 -46.65 6.24 16.08
N GLU A 296 -45.63 6.02 16.92
CA GLU A 296 -45.69 6.31 18.35
C GLU A 296 -45.96 7.80 18.63
N ILE A 297 -45.28 8.70 17.91
CA ILE A 297 -45.49 10.15 17.99
C ILE A 297 -46.90 10.54 17.52
N ILE A 298 -47.39 9.95 16.43
CA ILE A 298 -48.72 10.22 15.90
C ILE A 298 -49.81 9.74 16.88
N LEU A 299 -49.65 8.55 17.47
CA LEU A 299 -50.57 8.00 18.47
C LEU A 299 -50.59 8.81 19.78
N GLU A 300 -49.47 9.44 20.14
CA GLU A 300 -49.39 10.36 21.26
C GLU A 300 -50.13 11.67 20.97
N ALA A 301 -50.00 12.20 19.75
CA ALA A 301 -50.64 13.43 19.32
C ALA A 301 -52.14 13.28 19.02
N THR A 302 -52.61 12.07 18.73
CA THR A 302 -54.00 11.81 18.32
C THR A 302 -54.86 11.43 19.53
N LYS A 303 -55.81 12.30 19.88
CA LYS A 303 -56.81 12.01 20.91
C LYS A 303 -57.89 11.08 20.36
N ALA A 304 -58.41 10.21 21.23
CA ALA A 304 -59.52 9.34 20.86
C ALA A 304 -60.78 10.16 20.51
N PRO A 305 -61.43 9.93 19.34
CA PRO A 305 -62.66 10.62 18.99
C PRO A 305 -63.81 10.20 19.90
N SER A 306 -64.79 11.08 20.11
CA SER A 306 -65.97 10.78 20.93
C SER A 306 -66.84 9.73 20.24
N HIS A 307 -66.99 8.56 20.84
CA HIS A 307 -67.84 7.51 20.29
C HIS A 307 -69.33 7.83 20.53
N PRO A 308 -70.18 7.90 19.48
CA PRO A 308 -71.58 8.36 19.60
C PRO A 308 -72.46 7.48 20.50
N LEU A 309 -72.09 6.22 20.68
CA LEU A 309 -72.81 5.23 21.48
C LEU A 309 -72.27 5.07 22.94
N LEU A 310 -71.28 5.87 23.36
CA LEU A 310 -70.77 5.84 24.75
C LEU A 310 -71.44 6.93 25.64
N PRO A 311 -71.67 6.67 26.94
CA PRO A 311 -72.27 7.61 27.89
C PRO A 311 -71.51 8.94 27.98
N ALA A 312 -72.18 10.03 28.37
CA ALA A 312 -71.58 11.36 28.46
C ALA A 312 -70.42 11.45 29.48
N ASP A 313 -70.46 10.68 30.56
CA ASP A 313 -69.40 10.63 31.58
C ASP A 313 -68.12 9.94 31.08
N ALA A 314 -68.24 9.04 30.10
CA ALA A 314 -67.11 8.40 29.42
C ALA A 314 -66.40 9.34 28.42
N ARG A 315 -66.97 10.52 28.14
CA ARG A 315 -66.42 11.51 27.20
C ARG A 315 -65.29 12.35 27.81
N GLN A 316 -65.10 12.30 29.14
CA GLN A 316 -64.15 13.16 29.86
C GLN A 316 -62.72 12.60 29.97
N SER A 317 -62.50 11.29 29.77
CA SER A 317 -61.14 10.70 29.73
C SER A 317 -60.66 10.51 28.29
N GLN A 318 -60.32 11.60 27.59
CA GLN A 318 -59.64 11.53 26.29
C GLN A 318 -58.18 11.12 26.49
N VAL A 319 -57.95 9.85 26.83
CA VAL A 319 -56.61 9.27 26.90
C VAL A 319 -56.05 9.19 25.47
N PRO A 320 -54.77 9.56 25.22
CA PRO A 320 -54.13 9.39 23.92
C PRO A 320 -54.24 7.93 23.44
N LEU A 321 -54.42 7.73 22.14
CA LEU A 321 -54.54 6.38 21.54
C LEU A 321 -53.31 5.51 21.84
N LEU A 322 -52.16 6.13 22.11
CA LEU A 322 -50.92 5.47 22.53
C LEU A 322 -51.07 4.61 23.80
N GLN A 323 -51.79 5.08 24.82
CA GLN A 323 -51.91 4.36 26.09
C GLN A 323 -52.70 3.05 25.91
N SER A 324 -53.71 3.07 25.04
CA SER A 324 -54.47 1.87 24.67
C SER A 324 -53.58 0.85 23.95
N MET A 325 -52.61 1.31 23.17
CA MET A 325 -51.65 0.44 22.49
C MET A 325 -50.62 -0.15 23.46
N TYR A 326 -50.08 0.64 24.38
CA TYR A 326 -49.17 0.17 25.43
C TYR A 326 -49.80 -0.88 26.33
N ALA A 327 -51.07 -0.70 26.71
CA ALA A 327 -51.81 -1.70 27.49
C ALA A 327 -52.05 -3.00 26.71
N HIS A 328 -52.33 -2.91 25.39
CA HIS A 328 -52.59 -4.08 24.55
C HIS A 328 -51.32 -4.90 24.23
N LEU A 329 -50.19 -4.23 24.02
CA LEU A 329 -48.89 -4.86 23.73
C LEU A 329 -48.04 -5.13 24.99
N GLU A 330 -48.54 -4.78 26.18
CA GLU A 330 -47.83 -4.86 27.46
C GLU A 330 -46.42 -4.25 27.40
N THR A 331 -46.27 -3.09 26.74
CA THR A 331 -45.00 -2.40 26.55
C THR A 331 -45.09 -0.92 26.93
N SER A 332 -43.95 -0.33 27.30
CA SER A 332 -43.82 1.11 27.56
C SER A 332 -43.23 1.88 26.38
N SER A 333 -42.81 1.19 25.31
CA SER A 333 -42.24 1.81 24.11
C SER A 333 -42.39 0.87 22.90
N LEU A 334 -42.87 1.41 21.77
CA LEU A 334 -43.00 0.64 20.53
C LEU A 334 -41.63 0.32 19.89
N PRO A 335 -40.66 1.25 19.83
CA PRO A 335 -39.28 0.96 19.42
C PRO A 335 -38.57 -0.10 20.27
N SER A 336 -38.68 -0.04 21.61
CA SER A 336 -38.09 -1.07 22.47
C SER A 336 -38.74 -2.45 22.25
N TYR A 337 -40.06 -2.49 22.07
CA TYR A 337 -40.78 -3.73 21.74
C TYR A 337 -40.27 -4.33 20.42
N TYR A 338 -40.08 -3.49 19.39
CA TYR A 338 -39.56 -3.91 18.09
C TYR A 338 -38.16 -4.51 18.18
N TRP A 339 -37.19 -3.81 18.79
CA TRP A 339 -35.81 -4.29 18.87
C TRP A 339 -35.63 -5.50 19.79
N ARG A 340 -36.31 -5.55 20.94
CA ARG A 340 -36.22 -6.72 21.86
C ARG A 340 -36.80 -7.98 21.24
N THR A 341 -37.95 -7.84 20.58
CA THR A 341 -38.60 -8.97 19.90
C THR A 341 -37.79 -9.40 18.68
N MET A 342 -37.10 -8.50 18.00
CA MET A 342 -36.17 -8.85 16.93
C MET A 342 -34.94 -9.61 17.46
N ALA A 343 -34.32 -9.13 18.53
CA ALA A 343 -33.16 -9.76 19.15
C ALA A 343 -33.46 -11.18 19.63
N SER A 344 -34.62 -11.42 20.24
CA SER A 344 -35.04 -12.76 20.68
C SER A 344 -35.22 -13.74 19.52
N ASN A 345 -35.72 -13.26 18.37
CA ASN A 345 -35.90 -14.07 17.17
C ASN A 345 -34.60 -14.31 16.39
N LEU A 346 -33.61 -13.40 16.49
CA LEU A 346 -32.34 -13.54 15.78
C LEU A 346 -31.34 -14.42 16.52
N ALA A 347 -31.36 -14.45 17.85
CA ALA A 347 -30.43 -15.27 18.62
C ALA A 347 -30.42 -16.75 18.20
N SER A 348 -31.61 -17.36 18.05
CA SER A 348 -31.74 -18.74 17.58
C SER A 348 -31.29 -18.92 16.13
N ARG A 349 -31.61 -17.96 15.25
CA ARG A 349 -31.24 -18.01 13.82
C ARG A 349 -29.75 -17.87 13.59
N VAL A 350 -29.07 -17.01 14.35
CA VAL A 350 -27.61 -16.85 14.28
C VAL A 350 -26.93 -18.11 14.80
N GLN A 351 -27.44 -18.70 15.90
CA GLN A 351 -26.94 -19.95 16.41
C GLN A 351 -27.05 -21.08 15.36
N ASP A 352 -28.17 -21.16 14.63
CA ASP A 352 -28.35 -22.14 13.55
C ASP A 352 -27.36 -21.92 12.40
N ILE A 353 -27.11 -20.66 12.00
CA ILE A 353 -26.13 -20.32 10.95
C ILE A 353 -24.73 -20.75 11.38
N VAL A 354 -24.36 -20.51 12.65
CA VAL A 354 -23.04 -20.88 13.19
C VAL A 354 -22.91 -22.39 13.33
N ASN A 355 -23.95 -23.08 13.80
CA ASN A 355 -23.96 -24.55 13.95
C ASN A 355 -23.89 -25.29 12.60
N ARG A 356 -24.43 -24.72 11.53
CA ARG A 356 -24.32 -25.28 10.17
C ARG A 356 -22.90 -25.20 9.59
N GLY A 357 -22.03 -24.37 10.16
CA GLY A 357 -20.64 -24.21 9.72
C GLY A 357 -20.50 -23.64 8.30
N GLY A 358 -19.36 -23.89 7.66
CA GLY A 358 -19.09 -23.48 6.28
C GLY A 358 -18.45 -22.09 6.12
N VAL A 359 -18.47 -21.58 4.89
CA VAL A 359 -17.86 -20.28 4.54
C VAL A 359 -18.60 -19.14 5.24
N VAL A 360 -19.95 -19.14 5.21
CA VAL A 360 -20.79 -18.11 5.82
C VAL A 360 -20.51 -17.96 7.32
N ALA A 361 -20.49 -19.07 8.07
CA ALA A 361 -20.18 -19.04 9.49
C ALA A 361 -18.78 -18.46 9.74
N ARG A 362 -17.75 -18.93 9.03
CA ARG A 362 -16.37 -18.40 9.17
C ARG A 362 -16.28 -16.90 8.88
N THR A 363 -16.91 -16.44 7.80
CA THR A 363 -16.92 -15.01 7.43
C THR A 363 -17.67 -14.16 8.45
N LEU A 364 -18.72 -14.70 9.09
CA LEU A 364 -19.44 -14.02 10.17
C LEU A 364 -18.59 -13.91 11.43
N LYS A 365 -17.82 -14.95 11.77
CA LYS A 365 -16.89 -14.93 12.91
C LYS A 365 -15.75 -13.93 12.70
N SER A 366 -15.17 -13.89 11.50
CA SER A 366 -14.06 -12.98 11.18
C SER A 366 -14.47 -11.50 11.13
N ASN A 367 -15.75 -11.21 10.87
CA ASN A 367 -16.29 -9.83 10.81
C ASN A 367 -17.10 -9.45 12.06
N LYS A 368 -16.90 -10.14 13.18
CA LYS A 368 -17.71 -10.00 14.40
C LYS A 368 -17.79 -8.56 14.92
N SER A 369 -16.67 -7.82 14.98
CA SER A 369 -16.63 -6.42 15.42
C SER A 369 -17.44 -5.53 14.49
N ASN A 370 -17.14 -5.58 13.20
CA ASN A 370 -17.81 -4.78 12.17
C ASN A 370 -19.34 -5.02 12.14
N VAL A 371 -19.77 -6.29 12.25
CA VAL A 371 -21.19 -6.64 12.34
C VAL A 371 -21.81 -6.08 13.61
N GLY A 372 -21.12 -6.17 14.75
CA GLY A 372 -21.56 -5.61 16.02
C GLY A 372 -21.74 -4.09 15.98
N ASP A 373 -20.76 -3.37 15.44
CA ASP A 373 -20.82 -1.91 15.33
C ASP A 373 -21.87 -1.45 14.32
N ALA A 374 -21.99 -2.13 13.18
CA ALA A 374 -23.04 -1.84 12.20
C ALA A 374 -24.45 -2.02 12.79
N ILE A 375 -24.68 -3.07 13.58
CA ILE A 375 -25.94 -3.30 14.29
C ILE A 375 -26.18 -2.20 15.34
N ARG A 376 -25.15 -1.81 16.12
CA ARG A 376 -25.25 -0.71 17.10
C ARG A 376 -25.69 0.58 16.42
N HIS A 377 -25.03 0.96 15.33
CA HIS A 377 -25.38 2.16 14.57
C HIS A 377 -26.79 2.10 13.98
N ALA A 378 -27.22 0.93 13.50
CA ALA A 378 -28.57 0.73 12.98
C ALA A 378 -29.65 0.93 14.06
N VAL A 379 -29.44 0.40 15.28
CA VAL A 379 -30.38 0.59 16.40
C VAL A 379 -30.48 2.07 16.78
N LEU A 380 -29.34 2.75 16.93
CA LEU A 380 -29.30 4.18 17.28
C LEU A 380 -29.99 5.03 16.21
N ARG A 381 -29.74 4.76 14.92
CA ARG A 381 -30.40 5.43 13.80
C ARG A 381 -31.91 5.14 13.76
N GLY A 382 -32.30 3.88 14.01
CA GLY A 382 -33.69 3.43 13.96
C GLY A 382 -34.58 4.04 15.04
N CYS A 383 -34.02 4.29 16.23
CA CYS A 383 -34.73 4.89 17.35
C CYS A 383 -34.82 6.42 17.29
N GLN A 384 -34.14 7.07 16.34
CA GLN A 384 -34.30 8.50 16.11
C GLN A 384 -35.64 8.76 15.41
N PRO A 385 -36.35 9.85 15.74
CA PRO A 385 -37.50 10.26 14.93
C PRO A 385 -37.02 10.49 13.49
N PRO A 386 -37.84 10.15 12.48
CA PRO A 386 -37.54 10.56 11.12
C PRO A 386 -37.26 12.07 11.08
N ASN A 387 -36.36 12.54 10.21
CA ASN A 387 -36.03 13.97 10.09
C ASN A 387 -37.28 14.87 9.95
N ALA A 388 -38.38 14.32 9.45
CA ALA A 388 -39.72 14.92 9.37
C ALA A 388 -40.39 15.29 10.70
N LEU A 389 -39.99 14.71 11.84
CA LEU A 389 -40.66 14.82 13.15
C LEU A 389 -39.70 15.26 14.29
N SER A 390 -38.47 15.67 13.97
CA SER A 390 -37.42 15.94 14.98
C SER A 390 -37.67 17.14 15.91
N GLY A 391 -38.66 17.99 15.59
CA GLY A 391 -39.05 19.14 16.41
C GLY A 391 -39.89 18.79 17.65
N SER A 392 -40.39 17.56 17.78
CA SER A 392 -41.16 17.13 18.96
C SER A 392 -40.21 16.80 20.11
N ARG A 393 -40.28 17.57 21.21
CA ARG A 393 -39.51 17.35 22.45
C ARG A 393 -39.90 16.03 23.13
N ARG A 394 -39.48 14.90 22.57
CA ARG A 394 -39.24 13.68 23.35
C ARG A 394 -37.73 13.51 23.49
N THR A 395 -37.28 13.56 24.73
CA THR A 395 -35.90 13.34 25.14
C THR A 395 -35.36 12.09 24.43
N THR A 396 -34.24 12.27 23.72
CA THR A 396 -33.38 11.19 23.24
C THR A 396 -33.12 10.21 24.39
N GLY A 397 -33.89 9.13 24.44
CA GLY A 397 -33.72 8.08 25.44
C GLY A 397 -32.34 7.44 25.28
N ASN A 398 -31.77 6.98 26.39
CA ASN A 398 -30.57 6.15 26.32
C ASN A 398 -30.94 4.79 25.69
N TRP A 399 -30.64 4.62 24.40
CA TRP A 399 -30.89 3.40 23.61
C TRP A 399 -29.73 2.40 23.68
N GLU A 400 -28.72 2.64 24.53
CA GLU A 400 -27.58 1.75 24.72
C GLU A 400 -28.04 0.34 25.12
N ARG A 401 -29.09 0.23 25.95
CA ARG A 401 -29.63 -1.05 26.39
C ARG A 401 -30.17 -1.87 25.22
N GLU A 402 -31.00 -1.28 24.37
CA GLU A 402 -31.55 -1.91 23.17
C GLU A 402 -30.45 -2.26 22.17
N SER A 403 -29.45 -1.39 22.03
CA SER A 403 -28.29 -1.65 21.18
C SER A 403 -27.46 -2.83 21.69
N ALA A 404 -27.20 -2.90 23.00
CA ALA A 404 -26.42 -3.96 23.63
C ALA A 404 -27.15 -5.31 23.53
N VAL A 405 -28.46 -5.34 23.77
CA VAL A 405 -29.27 -6.56 23.63
C VAL A 405 -29.26 -7.06 22.18
N MET A 406 -29.39 -6.16 21.21
CA MET A 406 -29.37 -6.52 19.80
C MET A 406 -27.99 -7.03 19.35
N VAL A 407 -26.91 -6.32 19.71
CA VAL A 407 -25.54 -6.72 19.41
C VAL A 407 -25.21 -8.05 20.08
N ALA A 408 -25.55 -8.24 21.36
CA ALA A 408 -25.34 -9.48 22.08
C ALA A 408 -26.05 -10.67 21.41
N SER A 409 -27.26 -10.49 20.89
CA SER A 409 -28.02 -11.55 20.21
C SER A 409 -27.34 -12.10 18.95
N VAL A 410 -26.42 -11.33 18.35
CA VAL A 410 -25.67 -11.73 17.15
C VAL A 410 -24.21 -12.06 17.51
N VAL A 411 -23.52 -11.16 18.18
CA VAL A 411 -22.07 -11.20 18.43
C VAL A 411 -21.67 -12.28 19.44
N ASN A 412 -22.44 -12.49 20.50
CA ASN A 412 -22.10 -13.50 21.52
C ASN A 412 -22.18 -14.93 20.97
N ASN A 413 -22.95 -15.13 19.90
CA ASN A 413 -23.11 -16.41 19.24
C ASN A 413 -21.99 -16.72 18.21
N LEU A 414 -21.04 -15.80 17.99
CA LEU A 414 -20.04 -15.90 16.91
C LEU A 414 -18.64 -16.39 17.32
N GLY A 415 -18.33 -16.60 18.61
CA GLY A 415 -16.97 -17.03 19.01
C GLY A 415 -15.87 -16.00 18.65
N LEU A 416 -14.59 -16.34 18.81
CA LEU A 416 -13.42 -15.47 18.56
C LEU A 416 -12.64 -15.99 17.34
N VAL A 417 -12.31 -15.14 16.34
CA VAL A 417 -11.39 -15.46 15.23
C VAL A 417 -10.72 -14.18 14.65
N HIS A 418 -9.40 -14.26 14.40
CA HIS A 418 -8.47 -13.25 13.85
C HIS A 418 -8.73 -12.81 12.36
N PRO A 419 -8.15 -11.68 11.88
CA PRO A 419 -8.50 -11.01 10.60
C PRO A 419 -7.76 -11.48 9.32
N LYS A 420 -8.26 -11.11 8.11
CA LYS A 420 -7.86 -11.62 6.76
C LYS A 420 -7.56 -10.53 5.70
N GLU A 421 -6.79 -10.88 4.65
CA GLU A 421 -5.93 -10.05 3.73
C GLU A 421 -6.57 -9.49 2.43
N TYR A 422 -5.97 -8.41 1.90
CA TYR A 422 -6.41 -7.57 0.77
C TYR A 422 -5.76 -7.97 -0.58
N ASP A 423 -6.41 -7.68 -1.72
CA ASP A 423 -6.03 -8.10 -3.09
C ASP A 423 -5.27 -6.98 -3.86
N ILE A 424 -4.21 -7.35 -4.58
CA ILE A 424 -3.12 -6.50 -5.12
C ILE A 424 -3.42 -5.93 -6.52
N LYS A 425 -4.54 -6.28 -7.14
CA LYS A 425 -4.83 -5.99 -8.56
C LYS A 425 -5.15 -4.53 -8.92
N ASP A 426 -5.21 -3.62 -7.94
CA ASP A 426 -5.54 -2.20 -8.15
C ASP A 426 -4.32 -1.25 -8.20
N SER A 427 -3.09 -1.77 -8.22
CA SER A 427 -1.85 -0.96 -8.24
C SER A 427 -1.44 -0.58 -9.67
N ASN A 428 -1.67 0.68 -10.07
CA ASN A 428 -1.26 1.24 -11.36
C ASN A 428 0.23 1.66 -11.34
N VAL A 429 1.10 1.00 -12.14
CA VAL A 429 2.58 1.12 -12.10
C VAL A 429 3.15 1.97 -13.26
N GLU A 430 2.31 2.52 -14.14
CA GLU A 430 2.72 3.05 -15.45
C GLU A 430 3.51 4.39 -15.42
N LEU A 431 3.53 5.14 -14.31
CA LEU A 431 4.08 6.51 -14.26
C LEU A 431 5.36 6.70 -13.42
N ILE A 432 5.93 5.60 -12.88
CA ILE A 432 7.10 5.65 -12.01
C ILE A 432 8.34 6.15 -12.78
N GLY A 433 9.03 7.19 -12.27
CA GLY A 433 10.25 7.77 -12.85
C GLY A 433 10.06 8.94 -13.84
N THR A 434 8.85 9.48 -13.96
CA THR A 434 8.56 10.68 -14.78
C THR A 434 8.71 11.97 -13.98
N ASP A 435 8.84 13.13 -14.64
CA ASP A 435 8.89 14.44 -13.95
C ASP A 435 7.66 14.69 -13.07
N ILE A 436 6.51 14.09 -13.45
CA ILE A 436 5.28 14.11 -12.67
C ILE A 436 5.43 13.25 -11.40
N ASP A 437 6.05 12.07 -11.47
CA ASP A 437 6.35 11.24 -10.30
C ASP A 437 7.34 11.92 -9.34
N HIS A 438 8.40 12.57 -9.86
CA HIS A 438 9.29 13.42 -9.07
C HIS A 438 8.56 14.58 -8.40
N GLN A 439 7.69 15.29 -9.14
CA GLN A 439 6.91 16.40 -8.60
C GLN A 439 5.87 15.94 -7.56
N VAL A 440 5.24 14.77 -7.76
CA VAL A 440 4.31 14.17 -6.80
C VAL A 440 5.06 13.71 -5.54
N LYS A 441 6.23 13.09 -5.68
CA LYS A 441 7.10 12.71 -4.56
C LYS A 441 7.60 13.93 -3.80
N TYR A 442 8.04 14.98 -4.48
CA TYR A 442 8.43 16.24 -3.85
C TYR A 442 7.26 16.89 -3.09
N ASN A 443 6.07 16.94 -3.70
CA ASN A 443 4.87 17.46 -3.04
C ASN A 443 4.48 16.61 -1.80
N SER A 444 4.63 15.29 -1.89
CA SER A 444 4.47 14.37 -0.75
C SER A 444 5.50 14.67 0.34
N ALA A 445 6.77 14.82 -0.02
CA ALA A 445 7.86 15.17 0.88
C ALA A 445 7.62 16.50 1.59
N VAL A 446 7.18 17.54 0.86
CA VAL A 446 6.85 18.84 1.45
C VAL A 446 5.70 18.74 2.45
N SER A 447 4.79 17.77 2.29
CA SER A 447 3.69 17.56 3.24
C SER A 447 4.06 16.71 4.46
N GLU A 448 5.16 15.96 4.40
CA GLU A 448 5.60 15.05 5.45
C GLU A 448 6.16 15.83 6.66
N PRO A 449 5.52 15.76 7.85
CA PRO A 449 5.95 16.51 9.01
C PRO A 449 7.38 16.19 9.48
N ALA A 450 7.84 14.95 9.25
CA ALA A 450 9.13 14.46 9.71
C ALA A 450 10.33 15.25 9.13
N TRP A 451 10.20 15.77 7.90
CA TRP A 451 11.26 16.51 7.21
C TRP A 451 11.34 17.97 7.68
N HIS A 452 10.21 18.58 8.05
CA HIS A 452 10.17 19.96 8.55
C HIS A 452 10.53 20.08 10.02
N ALA A 453 10.28 19.04 10.81
CA ALA A 453 10.34 19.10 12.27
C ALA A 453 11.74 19.40 12.86
N ASN A 454 12.82 19.37 12.07
CA ASN A 454 14.20 19.47 12.60
C ASN A 454 15.20 20.27 11.73
N ASN A 455 14.73 21.14 10.83
CA ASN A 455 15.61 21.91 9.93
C ASN A 455 16.53 21.00 9.08
N VAL A 456 15.96 19.88 8.62
CA VAL A 456 16.62 18.84 7.83
C VAL A 456 17.20 19.45 6.55
N GLY A 457 18.47 19.17 6.25
CA GLY A 457 19.18 19.71 5.09
C GLY A 457 19.73 21.14 5.26
N ALA A 458 19.36 21.87 6.33
CA ALA A 458 19.79 23.27 6.51
C ALA A 458 21.07 23.43 7.35
N ALA A 459 21.42 22.43 8.16
CA ALA A 459 22.62 22.43 8.99
C ALA A 459 23.26 21.04 9.06
N ALA A 460 24.57 21.01 9.31
CA ALA A 460 25.28 19.75 9.53
C ALA A 460 24.79 19.09 10.84
N GLY A 461 24.52 17.79 10.78
CA GLY A 461 23.92 17.04 11.89
C GLY A 461 23.52 15.63 11.52
N LEU A 462 23.20 14.83 12.55
CA LEU A 462 22.68 13.47 12.43
C LEU A 462 21.21 13.46 12.84
N HIS A 463 20.36 12.87 12.00
CA HIS A 463 18.93 12.71 12.24
C HIS A 463 18.54 11.24 12.02
N ILE A 464 17.70 10.70 12.90
CA ILE A 464 17.24 9.31 12.84
C ILE A 464 15.73 9.28 12.99
N TRP A 465 15.08 8.48 12.16
CA TRP A 465 13.66 8.18 12.21
C TRP A 465 13.43 6.68 12.20
N ARG A 466 12.39 6.25 12.91
CA ARG A 466 11.89 4.87 12.93
C ARG A 466 10.62 4.79 12.09
N ILE A 467 10.45 3.70 11.35
CA ILE A 467 9.21 3.42 10.64
C ILE A 467 8.22 2.75 11.61
N GLU A 468 7.03 3.34 11.75
CA GLU A 468 5.96 2.82 12.61
C GLU A 468 4.62 2.91 11.86
N ASP A 469 3.94 1.78 11.61
CA ASP A 469 2.64 1.76 10.92
C ASP A 469 2.59 2.62 9.62
N PHE A 470 3.60 2.46 8.74
CA PHE A 470 3.81 3.26 7.52
C PHE A 470 4.19 4.75 7.71
N GLN A 471 4.46 5.19 8.94
CA GLN A 471 4.82 6.58 9.25
C GLN A 471 6.29 6.74 9.62
N VAL A 472 6.85 7.93 9.34
CA VAL A 472 8.22 8.29 9.67
C VAL A 472 8.24 9.01 11.02
N VAL A 473 8.59 8.29 12.09
CA VAL A 473 8.56 8.82 13.46
C VAL A 473 9.96 9.21 13.91
N GLY A 474 10.13 10.44 14.41
CA GLY A 474 11.42 10.93 14.90
C GLY A 474 11.98 10.08 16.04
N TRP A 475 13.20 9.56 15.89
CA TRP A 475 13.85 8.78 16.93
C TRP A 475 14.41 9.71 18.02
N PRO A 476 14.21 9.43 19.32
CA PRO A 476 14.75 10.27 20.39
C PRO A 476 16.28 10.34 20.35
N LYS A 477 16.85 11.55 20.48
CA LYS A 477 18.32 11.78 20.43
C LYS A 477 19.09 10.98 21.48
N ASP A 478 18.51 10.76 22.65
CA ASP A 478 19.12 9.96 23.73
C ASP A 478 19.25 8.47 23.37
N LYS A 479 18.51 8.00 22.35
CA LYS A 479 18.51 6.63 21.84
C LYS A 479 19.31 6.46 20.55
N TYR A 480 20.06 7.47 20.11
CA TYR A 480 20.86 7.36 18.88
C TYR A 480 21.91 6.27 19.02
N GLY A 481 21.98 5.40 18.00
CA GLY A 481 22.77 4.17 18.03
C GLY A 481 22.05 2.97 18.66
N GLN A 482 20.80 3.10 19.14
CA GLN A 482 19.95 1.97 19.51
C GLN A 482 18.98 1.64 18.37
N PHE A 483 19.04 0.40 17.90
CA PHE A 483 18.19 -0.13 16.82
C PHE A 483 17.50 -1.41 17.30
N TYR A 484 16.31 -1.66 16.77
CA TYR A 484 15.54 -2.88 17.02
C TYR A 484 15.59 -3.78 15.79
N ASP A 485 15.89 -5.05 15.97
CA ASP A 485 16.06 -6.01 14.88
C ASP A 485 14.78 -6.31 14.10
N GLY A 486 13.62 -6.05 14.70
CA GLY A 486 12.30 -6.16 14.10
C GLY A 486 11.82 -4.92 13.35
N ASP A 487 12.61 -3.83 13.30
CA ASP A 487 12.18 -2.53 12.75
C ASP A 487 13.02 -2.09 11.54
N SER A 488 12.55 -1.06 10.83
CA SER A 488 13.35 -0.32 9.83
C SER A 488 13.55 1.14 10.24
N TYR A 489 14.71 1.72 9.92
CA TYR A 489 15.08 3.10 10.28
C TYR A 489 15.61 3.87 9.07
N ILE A 490 15.45 5.19 9.11
CA ILE A 490 16.08 6.13 8.18
C ILE A 490 17.04 7.01 8.98
N VAL A 491 18.28 7.12 8.55
CA VAL A 491 19.35 7.89 9.19
C VAL A 491 19.91 8.86 8.17
N LEU A 492 19.80 10.16 8.42
CA LEU A 492 20.41 11.20 7.61
C LEU A 492 21.62 11.79 8.32
N HIS A 493 22.77 11.76 7.66
CA HIS A 493 23.99 12.44 8.08
C HIS A 493 24.29 13.59 7.12
N SER A 494 24.28 14.81 7.64
CA SER A 494 24.63 16.02 6.88
C SER A 494 25.97 16.58 7.37
N TYR A 495 26.91 16.80 6.47
CA TYR A 495 28.27 17.26 6.78
C TYR A 495 28.71 18.41 5.87
N LYS A 496 29.66 19.23 6.32
CA LYS A 496 30.17 20.34 5.52
C LYS A 496 31.20 19.85 4.49
N VAL A 497 31.00 20.23 3.24
CA VAL A 497 31.90 20.02 2.11
C VAL A 497 32.40 21.39 1.64
N GLY A 498 33.59 21.78 2.11
CA GLY A 498 34.10 23.15 1.90
C GLY A 498 33.45 24.18 2.83
N ASP A 499 33.48 25.46 2.43
CA ASP A 499 33.00 26.57 3.28
C ASP A 499 31.47 26.76 3.25
N ASP A 500 30.80 26.46 2.12
CA ASP A 500 29.37 26.80 1.90
C ASP A 500 28.45 25.65 1.44
N LYS A 501 28.95 24.44 1.14
CA LYS A 501 28.11 23.31 0.70
C LYS A 501 27.94 22.25 1.79
N LEU A 502 26.75 21.66 1.86
CA LEU A 502 26.47 20.49 2.68
C LEU A 502 26.42 19.25 1.77
N GLY A 503 27.11 18.18 2.21
CA GLY A 503 26.93 16.83 1.70
C GLY A 503 25.94 16.09 2.57
N HIS A 504 25.15 15.20 1.96
CA HIS A 504 24.09 14.45 2.64
C HIS A 504 24.24 12.96 2.32
N ASP A 505 24.27 12.14 3.36
CA ASP A 505 24.22 10.68 3.24
C ASP A 505 22.95 10.18 3.95
N ILE A 506 22.07 9.47 3.23
CA ILE A 506 20.86 8.85 3.77
C ILE A 506 21.08 7.34 3.84
N PHE A 507 21.06 6.79 5.04
CA PHE A 507 21.14 5.36 5.30
C PHE A 507 19.75 4.85 5.68
N PHE A 508 19.23 3.86 4.96
CA PHE A 508 18.05 3.12 5.40
C PHE A 508 18.46 1.75 5.94
N TRP A 509 18.25 1.58 7.23
CA TRP A 509 18.64 0.39 7.97
C TRP A 509 17.48 -0.60 8.04
N LEU A 510 17.78 -1.85 7.70
CA LEU A 510 16.86 -2.97 7.69
C LEU A 510 17.28 -3.99 8.76
N GLY A 511 16.43 -4.15 9.77
CA GLY A 511 16.58 -5.17 10.80
C GLY A 511 16.47 -6.58 10.23
N ASN A 512 17.07 -7.57 10.90
CA ASN A 512 17.01 -8.97 10.46
C ASN A 512 15.57 -9.55 10.49
N HIS A 513 14.72 -9.02 11.36
CA HIS A 513 13.34 -9.43 11.56
C HIS A 513 12.33 -8.36 11.12
N THR A 514 12.77 -7.31 10.42
CA THR A 514 11.87 -6.25 9.93
C THR A 514 10.86 -6.79 8.93
N THR A 515 9.64 -6.23 8.97
CA THR A 515 8.56 -6.68 8.11
C THR A 515 8.59 -6.01 6.73
N GLN A 516 7.89 -6.61 5.76
CA GLN A 516 7.95 -6.17 4.36
C GLN A 516 7.41 -4.74 4.17
N ASP A 517 6.37 -4.35 4.91
CA ASP A 517 5.86 -2.97 4.96
C ASP A 517 6.93 -1.99 5.41
N GLU A 518 7.61 -2.29 6.52
CA GLU A 518 8.58 -1.38 7.11
C GLU A 518 9.78 -1.21 6.20
N ALA A 519 10.31 -2.31 5.67
CA ALA A 519 11.42 -2.28 4.71
C ALA A 519 11.03 -1.53 3.42
N GLY A 520 9.81 -1.76 2.93
CA GLY A 520 9.27 -1.07 1.75
C GLY A 520 9.07 0.43 2.00
N THR A 521 8.54 0.79 3.17
CA THR A 521 8.32 2.17 3.58
C THR A 521 9.64 2.90 3.77
N ALA A 522 10.63 2.28 4.42
CA ALA A 522 11.96 2.87 4.61
C ALA A 522 12.64 3.16 3.26
N ALA A 523 12.58 2.22 2.31
CA ALA A 523 13.11 2.41 0.97
C ALA A 523 12.37 3.53 0.21
N TYR A 524 11.04 3.54 0.24
CA TYR A 524 10.24 4.58 -0.43
C TYR A 524 10.48 5.98 0.16
N LYS A 525 10.45 6.09 1.50
CA LYS A 525 10.64 7.35 2.21
C LYS A 525 12.08 7.88 2.12
N THR A 526 13.05 7.01 1.88
CA THR A 526 14.43 7.43 1.56
C THR A 526 14.51 8.17 0.22
N VAL A 527 13.81 7.66 -0.80
CA VAL A 527 13.71 8.35 -2.11
C VAL A 527 12.95 9.67 -1.97
N GLU A 528 11.88 9.69 -1.17
CA GLU A 528 11.13 10.92 -0.87
C GLU A 528 12.01 11.98 -0.16
N LEU A 529 12.86 11.55 0.79
CA LEU A 529 13.79 12.42 1.50
C LEU A 529 14.91 12.95 0.60
N ASP A 530 15.44 12.14 -0.31
CA ASP A 530 16.44 12.60 -1.28
C ASP A 530 15.84 13.65 -2.23
N GLU A 531 14.61 13.45 -2.71
CA GLU A 531 13.89 14.44 -3.52
C GLU A 531 13.66 15.76 -2.76
N PHE A 532 13.38 15.69 -1.45
CA PHE A 532 13.31 16.88 -0.57
C PHE A 532 14.65 17.62 -0.48
N LEU A 533 15.77 16.90 -0.55
CA LEU A 533 17.13 17.44 -0.62
C LEU A 533 17.58 17.73 -2.06
N HIS A 534 16.65 17.78 -3.01
CA HIS A 534 16.87 18.06 -4.44
C HIS A 534 17.84 17.08 -5.12
N GLY A 535 17.83 15.80 -4.71
CA GLY A 535 18.68 14.74 -5.28
C GLY A 535 20.15 14.82 -4.86
N ALA A 536 20.48 15.69 -3.91
CA ALA A 536 21.86 15.94 -3.49
C ALA A 536 22.41 14.87 -2.52
N ALA A 537 21.59 13.90 -2.08
CA ALA A 537 21.99 12.93 -1.08
C ALA A 537 22.45 11.60 -1.69
N THR A 538 23.49 11.01 -1.09
CA THR A 538 23.90 9.63 -1.37
C THR A 538 23.00 8.68 -0.59
N GLN A 539 22.39 7.71 -1.26
CA GLN A 539 21.47 6.75 -0.62
C GLN A 539 22.20 5.44 -0.34
N HIS A 540 22.19 4.97 0.90
CA HIS A 540 22.86 3.75 1.36
C HIS A 540 21.84 2.74 1.91
N ARG A 541 21.91 1.50 1.40
CA ARG A 541 21.15 0.37 1.95
C ARG A 541 21.97 -0.34 3.02
N GLU A 542 21.49 -0.29 4.26
CA GLU A 542 22.16 -0.91 5.41
C GLU A 542 21.39 -2.13 5.92
N VAL A 543 22.05 -3.29 5.96
CA VAL A 543 21.45 -4.52 6.48
C VAL A 543 22.10 -4.85 7.82
N GLN A 544 21.29 -5.17 8.85
CA GLN A 544 21.79 -5.45 10.21
C GLN A 544 22.97 -6.43 10.25
N ARG A 545 22.94 -7.50 9.44
CA ARG A 545 23.99 -8.54 9.43
C ARG A 545 25.33 -8.06 8.84
N ALA A 546 25.32 -7.02 8.00
CA ALA A 546 26.52 -6.47 7.37
C ALA A 546 26.40 -4.95 7.13
N PRO A 547 26.41 -4.13 8.20
CA PRO A 547 26.38 -2.68 8.06
C PRO A 547 27.69 -2.18 7.45
N SER A 548 27.63 -1.12 6.64
CA SER A 548 28.80 -0.46 6.07
C SER A 548 29.68 0.17 7.15
N ASP A 549 30.98 0.27 6.87
CA ASP A 549 31.93 0.94 7.78
C ASP A 549 31.58 2.42 7.98
N GLU A 550 31.01 3.06 6.96
CA GLU A 550 30.53 4.44 7.00
C GLU A 550 29.39 4.59 8.02
N PHE A 551 28.37 3.72 7.94
CA PHE A 551 27.27 3.70 8.90
C PHE A 551 27.75 3.45 10.33
N LEU A 552 28.66 2.48 10.52
CA LEU A 552 29.21 2.18 11.85
C LEU A 552 30.03 3.35 12.43
N SER A 553 30.70 4.13 11.59
CA SER A 553 31.50 5.28 12.03
C SER A 553 30.65 6.41 12.63
N LEU A 554 29.36 6.50 12.26
CA LEU A 554 28.40 7.47 12.80
C LEU A 554 28.09 7.22 14.28
N PHE A 555 28.23 5.96 14.71
CA PHE A 555 27.84 5.51 16.04
C PHE A 555 29.03 4.96 16.81
N PRO A 556 29.65 5.74 17.72
CA PRO A 556 30.72 5.25 18.58
C PRO A 556 30.35 4.02 19.40
N ARG A 557 29.04 3.81 19.63
CA ARG A 557 28.47 2.70 20.38
C ARG A 557 27.13 2.35 19.72
N ILE A 558 27.04 1.17 19.11
CA ILE A 558 25.80 0.67 18.51
C ILE A 558 25.21 -0.44 19.39
N SER A 559 23.89 -0.39 19.60
CA SER A 559 23.11 -1.37 20.36
C SER A 559 22.00 -1.89 19.48
N ILE A 560 21.95 -3.20 19.25
CA ILE A 560 20.86 -3.85 18.52
C ILE A 560 20.08 -4.70 19.52
N ARG A 561 18.78 -4.44 19.63
CA ARG A 561 17.86 -5.10 20.57
C ARG A 561 16.87 -5.98 19.84
N ALA A 562 16.41 -7.02 20.52
CA ALA A 562 15.36 -7.88 20.01
C ALA A 562 14.00 -7.20 20.12
N GLY A 563 13.12 -7.47 19.15
CA GLY A 563 11.75 -6.96 19.10
C GLY A 563 11.61 -5.78 18.14
N GLY A 564 10.52 -5.05 18.27
CA GLY A 564 10.18 -3.98 17.34
C GLY A 564 8.75 -3.47 17.53
N VAL A 565 8.32 -2.61 16.62
CA VAL A 565 6.95 -2.16 16.44
C VAL A 565 6.20 -3.23 15.65
N ARG A 566 4.88 -3.24 15.82
CA ARG A 566 4.01 -4.17 15.12
C ARG A 566 3.90 -3.76 13.66
N SER A 567 3.97 -4.71 12.73
CA SER A 567 3.69 -4.49 11.31
C SER A 567 2.31 -3.85 11.09
N GLY A 568 2.24 -2.91 10.15
CA GLY A 568 1.02 -2.23 9.73
C GLY A 568 0.08 -3.08 8.86
N PHE A 569 0.46 -4.30 8.47
CA PHE A 569 -0.33 -5.12 7.54
C PHE A 569 -1.46 -5.97 8.17
N ARG A 570 -1.58 -6.13 9.49
CA ARG A 570 -2.80 -6.62 10.17
C ARG A 570 -2.76 -6.65 11.71
N HIS A 571 -3.95 -6.53 12.33
CA HIS A 571 -4.15 -6.62 13.78
C HIS A 571 -4.17 -8.06 14.32
N VAL A 572 -3.22 -8.40 15.19
CA VAL A 572 -3.29 -9.54 16.13
C VAL A 572 -3.13 -8.98 17.55
N GLU A 573 -3.88 -9.56 18.49
CA GLU A 573 -4.12 -9.09 19.86
C GLU A 573 -2.82 -8.85 20.64
N GLU A 574 -2.86 -7.89 21.58
CA GLU A 574 -1.74 -7.53 22.46
C GLU A 574 -1.32 -8.73 23.31
N GLU A 575 -0.16 -9.31 23.01
CA GLU A 575 0.48 -10.26 23.92
C GLU A 575 1.05 -9.49 25.12
N VAL A 576 0.76 -10.05 26.30
CA VAL A 576 1.21 -9.59 27.60
C VAL A 576 2.75 -9.55 27.58
N LYS A 577 3.35 -8.42 28.02
CA LYS A 577 4.78 -8.37 28.34
C LYS A 577 5.08 -9.41 29.43
N GLU A 578 5.52 -10.60 29.03
CA GLU A 578 6.18 -11.52 29.93
C GLU A 578 7.55 -10.93 30.31
N GLU A 579 8.03 -11.26 31.51
CA GLU A 579 9.35 -10.84 31.97
C GLU A 579 10.42 -11.62 31.20
N ILE A 580 10.84 -11.07 30.05
CA ILE A 580 11.79 -11.71 29.15
C ILE A 580 13.19 -11.72 29.79
N LEU A 581 13.79 -12.90 29.86
CA LEU A 581 15.20 -13.12 30.18
C LEU A 581 16.05 -12.59 29.02
N THR A 582 16.75 -11.47 29.19
CA THR A 582 17.49 -10.79 28.11
C THR A 582 18.98 -11.05 28.21
N LEU A 583 19.62 -11.51 27.12
CA LEU A 583 21.07 -11.71 27.05
C LEU A 583 21.70 -10.78 26.01
N LEU A 584 22.58 -9.87 26.45
CA LEU A 584 23.33 -8.96 25.60
C LEU A 584 24.77 -9.44 25.44
N ARG A 585 25.24 -9.58 24.20
CA ARG A 585 26.64 -9.83 23.85
C ARG A 585 27.35 -8.51 23.53
N VAL A 586 28.47 -8.27 24.18
CA VAL A 586 29.33 -7.09 24.00
C VAL A 586 30.64 -7.54 23.38
N PHE A 587 30.91 -7.07 22.16
CA PHE A 587 32.08 -7.47 21.39
C PHE A 587 32.62 -6.32 20.54
N LYS A 588 33.91 -6.39 20.18
CA LYS A 588 34.54 -5.46 19.25
C LYS A 588 34.37 -5.94 17.80
N ASN A 589 33.81 -5.08 16.95
CA ASN A 589 33.80 -5.29 15.50
C ASN A 589 35.24 -5.07 14.94
N PRO A 590 35.85 -6.05 14.26
CA PRO A 590 37.18 -5.91 13.68
C PRO A 590 37.31 -4.79 12.63
N SER A 591 36.23 -4.45 11.92
CA SER A 591 36.26 -3.52 10.78
C SER A 591 36.22 -2.04 11.19
N ALA A 592 35.54 -1.71 12.30
CA ALA A 592 35.28 -0.33 12.73
C ALA A 592 36.41 0.33 13.56
N GLY A 593 37.67 -0.12 13.39
CA GLY A 593 38.84 0.51 14.01
C GLY A 593 38.84 0.51 15.55
N ALA A 594 39.35 1.58 16.17
CA ALA A 594 39.49 1.70 17.62
C ALA A 594 38.14 1.86 18.37
N ASN A 595 37.07 2.31 17.70
CA ASN A 595 35.80 2.69 18.33
C ASN A 595 34.61 1.74 18.02
N GLY A 596 34.85 0.60 17.37
CA GLY A 596 33.80 -0.33 16.93
C GLY A 596 33.19 -1.25 17.99
N LEU A 597 32.78 -0.75 19.16
CA LEU A 597 32.13 -1.57 20.19
C LEU A 597 30.64 -1.77 19.90
N VAL A 598 30.21 -3.03 19.79
CA VAL A 598 28.85 -3.44 19.48
C VAL A 598 28.22 -4.11 20.70
N VAL A 599 26.98 -3.74 21.00
CA VAL A 599 26.13 -4.44 21.97
C VAL A 599 24.98 -5.06 21.17
N HIS A 600 24.82 -6.38 21.23
CA HIS A 600 23.83 -7.11 20.44
C HIS A 600 23.04 -8.05 21.34
N GLU A 601 21.71 -7.97 21.30
CA GLU A 601 20.84 -8.91 22.00
C GLU A 601 20.81 -10.25 21.28
N VAL A 602 21.23 -11.30 21.99
CA VAL A 602 21.35 -12.67 21.46
C VAL A 602 20.38 -13.59 22.18
N GLU A 603 20.09 -14.74 21.57
CA GLU A 603 19.22 -15.75 22.17
C GLU A 603 19.71 -16.13 23.57
N PRO A 604 18.85 -16.11 24.61
CA PRO A 604 19.21 -16.37 26.01
C PRO A 604 19.48 -17.86 26.27
N THR A 605 20.51 -18.40 25.61
CA THR A 605 20.97 -19.78 25.75
C THR A 605 22.48 -19.83 25.95
N TRP A 606 22.97 -20.84 26.66
CA TRP A 606 24.40 -21.05 26.86
C TRP A 606 25.16 -21.25 25.55
N LYS A 607 24.48 -21.66 24.47
CA LYS A 607 25.05 -21.81 23.13
C LYS A 607 25.44 -20.47 22.49
N SER A 608 24.91 -19.36 22.97
CA SER A 608 25.24 -18.01 22.51
C SER A 608 26.54 -17.48 23.11
N LEU A 609 27.06 -18.11 24.16
CA LEU A 609 28.30 -17.71 24.84
C LEU A 609 29.52 -17.95 23.95
N ASP A 610 30.51 -17.07 24.09
CA ASP A 610 31.80 -17.17 23.43
C ASP A 610 32.90 -16.73 24.40
N ASP A 611 33.95 -17.53 24.54
CA ASP A 611 35.04 -17.25 25.48
C ASP A 611 35.75 -15.91 25.18
N GLY A 612 35.63 -15.37 23.97
CA GLY A 612 36.26 -14.14 23.53
C GLY A 612 35.52 -12.85 23.85
N ASP A 613 34.28 -12.90 24.34
CA ASP A 613 33.41 -11.71 24.47
C ASP A 613 32.82 -11.55 25.90
N VAL A 614 32.12 -10.45 26.15
CA VAL A 614 31.44 -10.19 27.45
C VAL A 614 29.93 -10.26 27.27
N PHE A 615 29.22 -10.89 28.21
CA PHE A 615 27.78 -11.07 28.15
C PHE A 615 27.09 -10.45 29.37
N VAL A 616 25.96 -9.78 29.16
CA VAL A 616 25.14 -9.16 30.22
C VAL A 616 23.75 -9.81 30.17
N LEU A 617 23.39 -10.52 31.22
CA LEU A 617 22.12 -11.23 31.38
C LEU A 617 21.23 -10.49 32.38
N ASP A 618 20.08 -9.98 31.93
CA ASP A 618 19.03 -9.41 32.77
C ASP A 618 17.98 -10.49 33.07
N THR A 619 17.88 -10.91 34.35
CA THR A 619 16.84 -11.84 34.82
C THR A 619 15.61 -11.12 35.39
N GLY A 620 15.55 -9.78 35.26
CA GLY A 620 14.49 -8.94 35.81
C GLY A 620 14.79 -8.45 37.22
N ASP A 621 15.10 -9.38 38.12
CA ASP A 621 15.42 -9.14 39.54
C ASP A 621 16.91 -8.88 39.81
N LYS A 622 17.78 -9.27 38.87
CA LYS A 622 19.24 -9.19 38.98
C LYS A 622 19.88 -9.12 37.60
N ILE A 623 21.02 -8.41 37.50
CA ILE A 623 21.83 -8.37 36.29
C ILE A 623 23.13 -9.15 36.54
N TRP A 624 23.43 -10.10 35.66
CA TRP A 624 24.63 -10.92 35.69
C TRP A 624 25.55 -10.54 34.53
N VAL A 625 26.84 -10.32 34.81
CA VAL A 625 27.85 -10.07 33.77
C VAL A 625 28.79 -11.26 33.72
N TRP A 626 28.79 -11.98 32.61
CA TRP A 626 29.72 -13.08 32.34
C TRP A 626 30.88 -12.58 31.49
N GLN A 627 32.10 -12.66 32.02
CA GLN A 627 33.31 -12.25 31.31
C GLN A 627 34.06 -13.49 30.79
N GLY A 628 34.07 -13.68 29.47
CA GLY A 628 34.83 -14.74 28.82
C GLY A 628 36.34 -14.60 29.07
N LYS A 629 37.05 -15.72 29.06
CA LYS A 629 38.50 -15.77 29.34
C LYS A 629 39.36 -14.97 28.36
N GLY A 630 38.89 -14.80 27.12
CA GLY A 630 39.55 -14.08 26.02
C GLY A 630 39.06 -12.65 25.77
N CYS A 631 38.12 -12.13 26.57
CA CYS A 631 37.56 -10.80 26.34
C CYS A 631 38.53 -9.64 26.63
N SER A 632 38.40 -8.57 25.84
CA SER A 632 39.24 -7.40 25.91
C SER A 632 38.84 -6.42 27.03
N PRO A 633 39.78 -5.61 27.54
CA PRO A 633 39.47 -4.56 28.53
C PRO A 633 38.41 -3.55 28.03
N MET A 634 38.36 -3.28 26.72
CA MET A 634 37.39 -2.37 26.12
C MET A 634 35.97 -2.93 26.17
N GLU A 635 35.80 -4.23 25.92
CA GLU A 635 34.50 -4.91 26.03
C GLU A 635 34.01 -4.93 27.49
N LYS A 636 34.91 -5.16 28.45
CA LYS A 636 34.58 -5.10 29.89
C LYS A 636 34.11 -3.71 30.32
N ALA A 637 34.81 -2.65 29.88
CA ALA A 637 34.43 -1.28 30.19
C ALA A 637 33.06 -0.91 29.57
N LYS A 638 32.81 -1.36 28.33
CA LYS A 638 31.53 -1.14 27.66
C LYS A 638 30.39 -1.90 28.34
N ALA A 639 30.61 -3.16 28.75
CA ALA A 639 29.63 -3.93 29.51
C ALA A 639 29.29 -3.25 30.85
N ALA A 640 30.30 -2.76 31.58
CA ALA A 640 30.07 -2.01 32.83
C ALA A 640 29.22 -0.75 32.60
N GLN A 641 29.44 -0.05 31.49
CA GLN A 641 28.62 1.10 31.10
C GLN A 641 27.18 0.68 30.78
N VAL A 642 26.98 -0.39 29.99
CA VAL A 642 25.64 -0.91 29.67
C VAL A 642 24.88 -1.25 30.95
N VAL A 643 25.54 -1.90 31.90
CA VAL A 643 24.96 -2.26 33.20
C VAL A 643 24.65 -1.02 34.04
N HIS A 644 25.51 -0.01 34.03
CA HIS A 644 25.24 1.27 34.69
C HIS A 644 23.99 1.94 34.12
N ASP A 645 23.86 2.00 32.78
CA ASP A 645 22.70 2.57 32.11
C ASP A 645 21.41 1.78 32.42
N MET A 646 21.50 0.45 32.54
CA MET A 646 20.37 -0.42 32.91
C MET A 646 19.94 -0.26 34.38
N THR A 647 20.89 -0.04 35.29
CA THR A 647 20.63 0.13 36.73
C THR A 647 20.18 1.54 37.12
N LEU A 648 20.50 2.55 36.32
CA LEU A 648 19.92 3.89 36.47
C LEU A 648 18.38 3.86 36.37
N ALA A 649 17.84 2.96 35.53
CA ALA A 649 16.41 2.79 35.32
C ALA A 649 15.73 1.83 36.31
N LYS A 650 16.49 0.92 36.95
CA LYS A 650 15.97 -0.13 37.85
C LYS A 650 16.91 -0.31 39.05
N HIS A 651 16.44 -0.19 40.29
CA HIS A 651 17.23 -0.48 41.51
C HIS A 651 17.51 -1.99 41.66
N VAL A 652 18.38 -2.54 40.81
CA VAL A 652 18.61 -3.97 40.64
C VAL A 652 20.05 -4.32 41.02
N ASP A 653 20.25 -5.48 41.66
CA ASP A 653 21.56 -5.99 42.06
C ASP A 653 22.39 -6.42 40.83
N VAL A 654 23.71 -6.22 40.87
CA VAL A 654 24.62 -6.53 39.76
C VAL A 654 25.72 -7.45 40.25
N GLU A 655 25.91 -8.58 39.56
CA GLU A 655 26.99 -9.51 39.86
C GLU A 655 27.87 -9.77 38.63
N VAL A 656 29.17 -9.48 38.75
CA VAL A 656 30.16 -9.68 37.69
C VAL A 656 30.98 -10.92 37.99
N LEU A 657 30.94 -11.91 37.10
CA LEU A 657 31.62 -13.20 37.25
C LEU A 657 32.54 -13.43 36.05
N THR A 658 33.79 -13.79 36.34
CA THR A 658 34.71 -14.26 35.29
C THR A 658 34.52 -15.74 35.03
N GLN A 659 34.72 -16.19 33.78
CA GLN A 659 34.57 -17.61 33.39
C GLN A 659 35.41 -18.57 34.26
N ALA A 660 36.54 -18.11 34.81
CA ALA A 660 37.40 -18.93 35.67
C ALA A 660 36.80 -19.21 37.06
N GLU A 661 35.79 -18.45 37.49
CA GLU A 661 35.15 -18.62 38.79
C GLU A 661 34.14 -19.78 38.75
N SER A 662 34.15 -20.64 39.77
CA SER A 662 33.20 -21.75 39.89
C SER A 662 31.74 -21.28 39.89
N ARG A 663 31.50 -20.06 40.40
CA ARG A 663 30.17 -19.45 40.48
C ARG A 663 29.64 -18.98 39.12
N SER A 664 30.51 -18.79 38.12
CA SER A 664 30.10 -18.45 36.74
C SER A 664 29.19 -19.50 36.11
N ARG A 665 29.25 -20.75 36.60
CA ARG A 665 28.34 -21.84 36.20
C ARG A 665 26.88 -21.48 36.40
N ARG A 666 26.57 -20.65 37.42
CA ARG A 666 25.21 -20.19 37.67
C ARG A 666 24.61 -19.45 36.47
N ILE A 667 25.41 -18.68 35.73
CA ILE A 667 24.96 -17.97 34.53
C ILE A 667 24.66 -18.97 33.40
N VAL A 668 25.49 -20.00 33.25
CA VAL A 668 25.28 -21.08 32.26
C VAL A 668 23.99 -21.85 32.56
N ASP A 669 23.74 -22.17 33.83
CA ASP A 669 22.52 -22.87 34.26
C ASP A 669 21.26 -22.01 34.04
N LEU A 670 21.34 -20.70 34.32
CA LEU A 670 20.25 -19.73 34.05
C LEU A 670 19.92 -19.63 32.55
N LEU A 671 20.89 -19.89 31.68
CA LEU A 671 20.73 -19.95 30.23
C LEU A 671 20.37 -21.35 29.72
N GLY A 672 19.86 -22.24 30.60
CA GLY A 672 19.38 -23.57 30.25
C GLY A 672 20.49 -24.63 30.08
N GLY A 673 21.68 -24.40 30.63
CA GLY A 673 22.72 -25.41 30.73
C GLY A 673 22.34 -26.53 31.71
N ASN A 674 22.82 -27.74 31.45
CA ASN A 674 22.69 -28.92 32.31
C ASN A 674 24.07 -29.40 32.79
N ASP A 675 24.14 -30.44 33.63
CA ASP A 675 25.42 -30.98 34.14
C ASP A 675 26.38 -31.47 33.03
N GLU A 676 25.87 -31.73 31.82
CA GLU A 676 26.65 -32.15 30.65
C GLU A 676 27.21 -30.97 29.83
N THR A 677 26.79 -29.73 30.12
CA THR A 677 27.22 -28.53 29.40
C THR A 677 28.69 -28.23 29.70
N PRO A 678 29.55 -27.93 28.70
CA PRO A 678 30.95 -27.60 28.91
C PRO A 678 31.17 -26.43 29.89
N THR A 679 32.31 -26.39 30.57
CA THR A 679 32.72 -25.28 31.44
C THR A 679 33.70 -24.31 30.76
N ASP A 680 34.31 -24.73 29.65
CA ASP A 680 35.27 -23.97 28.85
C ASP A 680 35.11 -24.36 27.37
N GLY A 681 35.59 -23.52 26.45
CA GLY A 681 35.49 -23.76 25.01
C GLY A 681 34.17 -23.35 24.38
N PHE A 682 33.47 -22.34 24.93
CA PHE A 682 32.26 -21.80 24.30
C PHE A 682 32.63 -21.06 23.01
N LYS A 683 31.97 -21.42 21.92
CA LYS A 683 32.17 -20.81 20.60
C LYS A 683 30.84 -20.49 19.95
N ALA A 684 30.58 -19.22 19.76
CA ALA A 684 29.39 -18.73 19.08
C ALA A 684 29.78 -17.69 18.03
N SER A 685 29.38 -17.92 16.78
CA SER A 685 29.59 -16.97 15.67
C SER A 685 29.03 -15.60 16.04
N ARG A 686 29.77 -14.52 15.71
CA ARG A 686 29.29 -13.15 15.94
C ARG A 686 28.12 -12.85 14.99
N PRO A 687 27.10 -12.09 15.43
CA PRO A 687 25.91 -11.78 14.64
C PRO A 687 26.14 -10.76 13.50
N LEU A 688 27.39 -10.31 13.31
CA LEU A 688 27.84 -9.46 12.21
C LEU A 688 28.80 -10.26 11.32
N ALA A 689 28.58 -10.20 10.00
CA ALA A 689 29.50 -10.78 9.02
C ALA A 689 30.86 -10.06 9.13
N GLN A 690 31.96 -10.81 9.09
CA GLN A 690 33.29 -10.21 9.05
C GLN A 690 33.48 -9.52 7.70
N ALA A 691 33.97 -8.28 7.69
CA ALA A 691 34.35 -7.63 6.44
C ALA A 691 35.40 -8.48 5.73
N ARG A 692 35.18 -8.72 4.43
CA ARG A 692 36.15 -9.43 3.59
C ARG A 692 37.46 -8.66 3.64
N LYS A 693 38.56 -9.33 4.02
CA LYS A 693 39.88 -8.70 3.95
C LYS A 693 40.19 -8.36 2.50
N VAL A 694 40.44 -7.08 2.23
CA VAL A 694 41.02 -6.60 0.97
C VAL A 694 42.30 -7.41 0.72
N GLY A 695 42.35 -8.14 -0.40
CA GLY A 695 43.51 -8.94 -0.80
C GLY A 695 43.38 -10.47 -0.70
N GLN A 696 42.18 -11.06 -0.67
CA GLN A 696 42.05 -12.45 -1.12
C GLN A 696 42.37 -12.49 -2.63
N GLU A 697 43.36 -13.30 -3.01
CA GLU A 697 43.81 -13.46 -4.40
C GLU A 697 42.62 -13.71 -5.34
N GLY A 698 42.30 -12.73 -6.20
CA GLY A 698 41.36 -12.90 -7.32
C GLY A 698 40.22 -11.88 -7.47
N THR A 699 39.98 -10.95 -6.54
CA THR A 699 38.90 -9.94 -6.68
C THR A 699 39.43 -8.59 -7.16
N THR A 700 39.15 -8.25 -8.41
CA THR A 700 39.40 -6.94 -9.05
C THR A 700 38.14 -6.07 -9.01
N LYS A 701 38.29 -4.74 -9.11
CA LYS A 701 37.14 -3.83 -9.23
C LYS A 701 36.54 -4.00 -10.63
N LYS A 702 35.21 -3.99 -10.73
CA LYS A 702 34.50 -4.13 -12.00
C LYS A 702 33.52 -2.98 -12.19
N LEU A 703 33.64 -2.28 -13.30
CA LEU A 703 32.75 -1.19 -13.69
C LEU A 703 31.89 -1.64 -14.86
N PHE A 704 30.58 -1.58 -14.68
CA PHE A 704 29.58 -1.86 -15.70
C PHE A 704 28.86 -0.58 -16.10
N ARG A 705 28.51 -0.45 -17.38
CA ARG A 705 27.70 0.65 -17.93
C ARG A 705 26.33 0.12 -18.32
N LEU A 706 25.31 0.83 -17.86
CA LEU A 706 23.92 0.65 -18.22
C LEU A 706 23.56 1.79 -19.17
N SER A 707 23.42 1.49 -20.46
CA SER A 707 23.17 2.48 -21.52
C SER A 707 22.06 2.01 -22.45
N ASP A 708 21.23 2.93 -22.95
CA ASP A 708 20.28 2.70 -24.03
C ASP A 708 20.69 3.32 -25.38
N ALA A 709 21.93 3.78 -25.51
CA ALA A 709 22.45 4.40 -26.73
C ALA A 709 22.36 3.51 -27.99
N SER A 710 22.34 2.18 -27.83
CA SER A 710 22.12 1.20 -28.91
C SER A 710 20.66 1.07 -29.37
N GLY A 711 19.71 1.74 -28.71
CA GLY A 711 18.26 1.62 -28.96
C GLY A 711 17.56 0.57 -28.08
N GLU A 712 18.32 -0.32 -27.46
CA GLU A 712 17.90 -1.20 -26.36
C GLU A 712 18.84 -1.01 -25.17
N LEU A 713 18.33 -1.24 -23.96
CA LEU A 713 19.09 -1.08 -22.71
C LEU A 713 20.10 -2.24 -22.55
N THR A 714 21.40 -1.95 -22.66
CA THR A 714 22.49 -2.93 -22.49
C THR A 714 23.20 -2.75 -21.16
N PHE A 715 23.77 -3.84 -20.65
CA PHE A 715 24.55 -3.85 -19.40
C PHE A 715 25.91 -4.49 -19.67
N ASP A 716 26.90 -3.64 -19.94
CA ASP A 716 28.20 -4.06 -20.47
C ASP A 716 29.33 -3.78 -19.47
N LEU A 717 30.31 -4.69 -19.41
CA LEU A 717 31.52 -4.50 -18.60
C LEU A 717 32.44 -3.50 -19.30
N VAL A 718 32.66 -2.34 -18.68
CA VAL A 718 33.55 -1.27 -19.19
C VAL A 718 34.98 -1.50 -18.76
N LYS A 719 35.18 -1.88 -17.49
CA LYS A 719 36.52 -1.99 -16.90
C LYS A 719 36.58 -3.11 -15.87
N ASP A 720 37.67 -3.87 -15.92
CA ASP A 720 38.01 -4.91 -14.94
C ASP A 720 39.48 -4.72 -14.56
N GLY A 721 39.74 -4.29 -13.32
CA GLY A 721 41.10 -3.98 -12.88
C GLY A 721 41.15 -3.20 -11.56
N PRO A 722 42.35 -2.92 -11.04
CA PRO A 722 42.53 -2.24 -9.77
C PRO A 722 42.32 -0.71 -9.86
N THR A 723 42.62 -0.10 -11.01
CA THR A 723 42.60 1.36 -11.17
C THR A 723 41.36 1.83 -11.90
N LEU A 724 40.47 2.55 -11.21
CA LEU A 724 39.37 3.29 -11.81
C LEU A 724 39.67 4.80 -11.76
N SER A 725 39.03 5.59 -12.60
CA SER A 725 39.13 7.05 -12.58
C SER A 725 37.78 7.67 -12.87
N THR A 726 37.59 8.92 -12.48
CA THR A 726 36.37 9.68 -12.80
C THR A 726 36.14 9.83 -14.31
N ASP A 727 37.21 9.77 -15.11
CA ASP A 727 37.14 9.84 -16.58
C ASP A 727 36.50 8.59 -17.21
N ASP A 728 36.37 7.49 -16.45
CA ASP A 728 35.69 6.27 -16.92
C ASP A 728 34.15 6.36 -16.80
N LEU A 729 33.62 7.44 -16.20
CA LEU A 729 32.19 7.68 -15.99
C LEU A 729 31.66 8.70 -17.01
N ASP A 730 30.68 8.30 -17.81
CA ASP A 730 30.01 9.16 -18.80
C ASP A 730 28.72 9.72 -18.20
N GLY A 731 28.60 11.06 -18.10
CA GLY A 731 27.42 11.73 -17.56
C GLY A 731 26.11 11.43 -18.28
N ASN A 732 26.13 10.78 -19.44
CA ASN A 732 24.92 10.39 -20.17
C ASN A 732 24.37 9.01 -19.80
N ASP A 733 24.97 8.27 -18.87
CA ASP A 733 24.54 6.90 -18.53
C ASP A 733 24.60 6.59 -17.02
N VAL A 734 24.14 5.40 -16.64
CA VAL A 734 24.25 4.86 -15.28
C VAL A 734 25.35 3.82 -15.20
N PHE A 735 26.18 3.87 -14.16
CA PHE A 735 27.29 2.94 -13.95
C PHE A 735 27.10 2.14 -12.67
N ILE A 736 27.50 0.87 -12.69
CA ILE A 736 27.56 0.00 -11.51
C ILE A 736 29.01 -0.40 -11.26
N LEU A 737 29.56 0.00 -10.11
CA LEU A 737 30.91 -0.33 -9.67
C LEU A 737 30.85 -1.38 -8.57
N ASP A 738 31.39 -2.56 -8.82
CA ASP A 738 31.73 -3.54 -7.80
C ASP A 738 33.13 -3.23 -7.26
N ASP A 739 33.20 -2.74 -6.02
CA ASP A 739 34.44 -2.41 -5.31
C ASP A 739 35.09 -3.68 -4.71
N ALA A 740 35.38 -4.65 -5.58
CA ALA A 740 35.99 -5.94 -5.23
C ALA A 740 35.24 -6.66 -4.07
N GLY A 741 33.91 -6.58 -4.07
CA GLY A 741 33.04 -7.19 -3.06
C GLY A 741 32.98 -6.47 -1.71
N GLN A 742 33.54 -5.26 -1.57
CA GLN A 742 33.36 -4.42 -0.38
C GLN A 742 32.00 -3.70 -0.39
N ALA A 743 31.64 -3.10 -1.53
CA ALA A 743 30.39 -2.41 -1.76
C ALA A 743 30.08 -2.40 -3.26
N VAL A 744 28.79 -2.30 -3.60
CA VAL A 744 28.32 -2.00 -4.95
C VAL A 744 27.87 -0.55 -4.98
N TRP A 745 28.49 0.25 -5.83
CA TRP A 745 28.13 1.66 -6.04
C TRP A 745 27.37 1.79 -7.35
N VAL A 746 26.31 2.58 -7.35
CA VAL A 746 25.57 2.97 -8.55
C VAL A 746 25.78 4.46 -8.75
N TRP A 747 26.41 4.84 -9.85
CA TRP A 747 26.63 6.24 -10.21
C TRP A 747 25.65 6.62 -11.32
N GLU A 748 24.85 7.65 -11.07
CA GLU A 748 23.80 8.14 -11.96
C GLU A 748 24.26 9.43 -12.65
N GLY A 749 24.50 9.36 -13.96
CA GLY A 749 24.84 10.51 -14.79
C GLY A 749 23.69 11.52 -14.89
N GLN A 750 24.02 12.80 -14.95
CA GLN A 750 23.04 13.88 -15.06
C GLN A 750 22.20 13.76 -16.34
N GLY A 751 22.86 13.40 -17.45
CA GLY A 751 22.27 13.16 -18.78
C GLY A 751 21.66 11.78 -18.99
N ALA A 752 21.70 10.88 -17.99
CA ALA A 752 21.18 9.52 -18.12
C ALA A 752 19.68 9.48 -18.45
N SER A 753 19.30 8.50 -19.26
CA SER A 753 17.96 8.35 -19.81
C SER A 753 16.93 7.96 -18.72
N LYS A 754 15.64 8.26 -18.95
CA LYS A 754 14.56 7.83 -18.03
C LYS A 754 14.48 6.30 -17.92
N ALA A 755 14.82 5.57 -18.99
CA ALA A 755 14.81 4.11 -18.99
C ALA A 755 15.95 3.54 -18.13
N GLU A 756 17.11 4.19 -18.12
CA GLU A 756 18.26 3.81 -17.27
C GLU A 756 17.99 4.13 -15.80
N LYS A 757 17.53 5.36 -15.51
CA LYS A 757 17.21 5.84 -14.16
C LYS A 757 16.08 5.06 -13.48
N SER A 758 15.16 4.48 -14.23
CA SER A 758 14.10 3.63 -13.65
C SER A 758 14.54 2.18 -13.42
N LYS A 759 15.57 1.70 -14.11
CA LYS A 759 15.97 0.28 -14.10
C LYS A 759 17.21 -0.03 -13.28
N TRP A 760 18.02 0.95 -12.89
CA TRP A 760 19.27 0.70 -12.14
C TRP A 760 19.07 -0.17 -10.90
N LEU A 761 17.98 0.02 -10.13
CA LEU A 761 17.73 -0.75 -8.91
C LEU A 761 17.43 -2.22 -9.23
N HIS A 762 16.71 -2.48 -10.32
CA HIS A 762 16.47 -3.84 -10.79
C HIS A 762 17.76 -4.49 -11.25
N VAL A 763 18.56 -3.79 -12.06
CA VAL A 763 19.85 -4.28 -12.57
C VAL A 763 20.84 -4.54 -11.42
N ALA A 764 20.97 -3.63 -10.46
CA ALA A 764 21.82 -3.80 -9.29
C ALA A 764 21.38 -5.01 -8.44
N ARG A 765 20.07 -5.23 -8.26
CA ARG A 765 19.55 -6.43 -7.57
C ARG A 765 19.84 -7.71 -8.34
N VAL A 766 19.66 -7.70 -9.67
CA VAL A 766 19.98 -8.86 -10.52
C VAL A 766 21.47 -9.17 -10.45
N TYR A 767 22.33 -8.16 -10.46
CA TYR A 767 23.77 -8.31 -10.31
C TYR A 767 24.15 -8.91 -8.94
N ILE A 768 23.60 -8.38 -7.85
CA ILE A 768 23.80 -8.93 -6.49
C ILE A 768 23.29 -10.37 -6.39
N ASN A 769 22.13 -10.69 -7.00
CA ASN A 769 21.60 -12.06 -7.04
C ASN A 769 22.52 -13.01 -7.83
N TRP A 770 23.08 -12.54 -8.94
CA TRP A 770 24.07 -13.28 -9.72
C TRP A 770 25.36 -13.52 -8.91
N LEU A 771 25.88 -12.51 -8.21
CA LEU A 771 26.98 -12.69 -7.25
C LEU A 771 26.61 -13.69 -6.15
N THR A 772 25.35 -13.66 -5.69
CA THR A 772 24.85 -14.57 -4.64
C THR A 772 24.84 -16.03 -5.13
N SER A 773 24.49 -16.26 -6.39
CA SER A 773 24.55 -17.60 -7.00
C SER A 773 25.97 -18.19 -7.07
N GLN A 774 27.00 -17.35 -7.03
CA GLN A 774 28.41 -17.79 -7.01
C GLN A 774 28.97 -17.84 -5.59
N ASN A 775 28.44 -17.02 -4.70
CA ASN A 775 28.87 -16.87 -3.33
C ASN A 775 27.68 -16.49 -2.45
N ASP A 776 27.22 -17.43 -1.62
CA ASP A 776 26.02 -17.29 -0.78
C ASP A 776 26.01 -16.03 0.10
N ASP A 777 27.16 -15.43 0.43
CA ASP A 777 27.23 -14.22 1.25
C ASP A 777 27.09 -12.90 0.46
N ALA A 778 26.97 -12.93 -0.88
CA ALA A 778 26.98 -11.71 -1.69
C ALA A 778 25.72 -10.82 -1.55
N TYR A 779 24.59 -11.37 -1.09
CA TYR A 779 23.38 -10.57 -0.81
C TYR A 779 23.55 -9.58 0.36
N LEU A 780 24.62 -9.74 1.14
CA LEU A 780 25.00 -8.88 2.25
C LEU A 780 25.85 -7.68 1.82
N ILE A 781 26.26 -7.60 0.55
CA ILE A 781 27.10 -6.49 0.07
C ILE A 781 26.31 -5.17 0.14
N PRO A 782 26.86 -4.12 0.78
CA PRO A 782 26.26 -2.80 0.80
C PRO A 782 26.02 -2.25 -0.61
N LEU A 783 24.86 -1.61 -0.82
CA LEU A 783 24.49 -0.97 -2.07
C LEU A 783 24.31 0.53 -1.81
N ALA A 784 25.03 1.37 -2.56
CA ALA A 784 24.93 2.82 -2.46
C ALA A 784 24.70 3.47 -3.83
N LYS A 785 23.85 4.51 -3.89
CA LYS A 785 23.59 5.30 -5.10
C LYS A 785 24.13 6.72 -4.95
N VAL A 786 24.85 7.19 -5.96
CA VAL A 786 25.50 8.49 -6.06
C VAL A 786 25.03 9.20 -7.34
N HIS A 787 24.81 10.51 -7.29
CA HIS A 787 24.53 11.33 -8.48
C HIS A 787 25.77 12.10 -8.92
N GLU A 788 25.91 12.31 -10.23
CA GLU A 788 26.96 13.14 -10.81
C GLU A 788 27.01 14.55 -10.18
N GLY A 789 28.19 14.95 -9.72
CA GLY A 789 28.43 16.24 -9.06
C GLY A 789 28.13 16.28 -7.56
N HIS A 790 27.59 15.18 -7.01
CA HIS A 790 27.29 14.99 -5.59
C HIS A 790 28.00 13.73 -5.02
N GLU A 791 29.20 13.44 -5.52
CA GLU A 791 29.97 12.28 -5.11
C GLU A 791 30.38 12.33 -3.63
N SER A 792 30.04 11.29 -2.88
CA SER A 792 30.48 11.14 -1.49
C SER A 792 31.98 10.86 -1.42
N ARG A 793 32.60 11.21 -0.28
CA ARG A 793 34.03 10.93 -0.05
C ARG A 793 34.35 9.43 -0.13
N SER A 794 33.41 8.59 0.28
CA SER A 794 33.53 7.14 0.27
C SER A 794 33.52 6.59 -1.16
N PHE A 795 32.67 7.14 -2.03
CA PHE A 795 32.68 6.82 -3.45
C PHE A 795 33.96 7.26 -4.15
N LEU A 796 34.42 8.49 -3.91
CA LEU A 796 35.69 8.98 -4.47
C LEU A 796 36.88 8.11 -4.06
N LYS A 797 36.91 7.68 -2.79
CA LYS A 797 37.92 6.74 -2.30
C LYS A 797 37.83 5.37 -2.97
N ALA A 798 36.63 4.89 -3.30
CA ALA A 798 36.44 3.63 -4.01
C ALA A 798 36.92 3.71 -5.47
N ILE A 799 36.95 4.90 -6.08
CA ILE A 799 37.44 5.11 -7.44
C ILE A 799 38.94 5.39 -7.50
N GLU A 800 39.49 6.21 -6.59
CA GLU A 800 40.85 6.76 -6.68
C GLU A 800 41.99 5.86 -6.12
N THR A 801 41.68 4.67 -5.60
CA THR A 801 42.68 3.67 -5.12
C THR A 801 42.85 2.52 -6.07
#